data_AF-A0A8C5UVI7-F1
#
_entry.id   AF-A0A8C5UVI7-F1
#
_cell.length_a   1.000
_cell.length_b   1.000
_cell.length_c   1.000
_cell.angle_alpha   90.00
_cell.angle_beta   90.00
_cell.angle_gamma   90.00
#
_symmetry.space_group_name_H-M   'P 1'
#
loop_
_entity.id
_entity.type
_entity.pdbx_description
1 polymer ?
#
loop_
_entity_poly.entity_id
_entity_poly.type
_entity_poly.pdbx_seq_one_letter_code
_entity_poly.pdbx_strand_id
1 'polypeptide(L)'
;MGPPRWLPLLLRVLLLRPPGAQPAGPIRAFVVPHSHMDVGWVYTVQVHQLLDEGRLEFVIGGQVMHDEAVTHFDDQILQLTEGHSFLYETFGIRPQFSWHVDPFGASATTPTLFALAGFNAHLISRIDYNLKEARQAAQELQFVWQGSPSLSAQQQIFTHIMDQYSYCTPSHLPFSNRSGFYWNGVAVFPEPPADGVYPNMSEPVTPANIGLYAEALVANVKQRAAWFRTPHVLWPWGCDKQFFNASVQFANMDRLLDHVNSHAASLGVSVQYATLGDYFRALHALNVTWRIRDHHDFLPYSTEPFQAWTGFYTSRSALKGLARRASALLYAGESMFARYMWPAPLGPLDPAWALQQLRQLRWAVSEVQHHDAVTGTESPKVRDMYEEHLASGMLGVRKLMASIVLDGPQPGAGRAAPAADPGAGPAGHFVTAYNPLAWTVTTIITLTVAFPGVSVTDELGHSVPAQIQSSTETPSAYILHILATIPGLSYRHYGIRPTAGTRQGTQEAAATMASTLRFGRRLRRHASLGGRRLVPVLNDCYTVLLDQDTNLMHSVRERQSNRTVHMTQEFLEYHVNGDVKQGPISDNYMFTPKDGAAPAWEAVEMEIVAGKLVTEIRQYFYRNVTTRDYTYAIYSRLAHVPPGGDAELLCRRIEQQYHVGPLELNREAVLRTSTDLNSRQVLYSDNNGYQMQRRPYLAYENNSIARNYYPMVQSAFVEDGRSRLVLLSERAHGVSSQGNGQVEVMLHRRLWNNLDWDLGYNLTLNDTSVVHPVLWLLLGPWSATTALRQRSGLALQHRPVVLFGELAGTTLNHPGPQKHEAVTLPPNVHLQILSIPGWNYSSNHTEHVQNLQKGHGGEAQADLHRVLLRLHHLYEAGEDPVLSQPVTVDLEAVLRGLGPIAAVEERSLTGTWDVSTLRRWSWGTETGHCRGRSTFPSRSSQGPTITIHPKEIRTFFIHFQQQ
;
A
#
# COMPACT_ATOMS: atom_id res chain seq x y z
N MET A 1 21.64 26.25 -4.38
CA MET A 1 20.42 26.74 -5.07
C MET A 1 20.45 28.25 -5.14
N GLY A 2 20.70 28.82 -6.32
CA GLY A 2 20.46 30.25 -6.56
C GLY A 2 18.96 30.53 -6.63
N PRO A 3 18.49 31.76 -6.38
CA PRO A 3 17.08 32.05 -6.38
C PRO A 3 16.48 31.83 -7.79
N PRO A 4 15.26 31.30 -7.89
CA PRO A 4 14.55 31.09 -9.15
C PRO A 4 14.41 32.43 -9.90
N ARG A 5 15.01 32.52 -11.09
CA ARG A 5 15.01 33.70 -11.96
C ARG A 5 13.66 33.99 -12.66
N TRP A 6 12.53 33.65 -12.05
CA TRP A 6 11.19 33.90 -12.63
C TRP A 6 10.33 34.89 -11.82
N LEU A 7 10.87 35.50 -10.77
CA LEU A 7 10.15 36.49 -9.97
C LEU A 7 9.71 37.80 -10.68
N PRO A 8 10.31 38.29 -11.80
CA PRO A 8 9.86 39.57 -12.35
C PRO A 8 8.69 39.50 -13.35
N LEU A 9 8.26 38.32 -13.83
CA LEU A 9 7.16 38.24 -14.81
C LEU A 9 5.76 38.19 -14.16
N LEU A 10 5.64 37.65 -12.95
CA LEU A 10 4.36 37.57 -12.23
C LEU A 10 3.88 38.92 -11.68
N LEU A 11 4.79 39.85 -11.38
CA LEU A 11 4.41 41.20 -10.93
C LEU A 11 3.72 42.03 -12.03
N ARG A 12 3.93 41.72 -13.32
CA ARG A 12 3.30 42.45 -14.43
C ARG A 12 1.90 41.95 -14.80
N VAL A 13 1.50 40.75 -14.37
CA VAL A 13 0.16 40.20 -14.64
C VAL A 13 -0.85 40.55 -13.54
N LEU A 14 -0.37 40.93 -12.34
CA LEU A 14 -1.22 41.39 -11.23
C LEU A 14 -1.78 42.81 -11.39
N LEU A 15 -1.28 43.60 -12.36
CA LEU A 15 -1.71 44.99 -12.58
C LEU A 15 -2.91 45.15 -13.54
N LEU A 16 -3.50 44.06 -14.05
CA LEU A 16 -4.61 44.11 -15.01
C LEU A 16 -5.79 43.18 -14.66
N ARG A 17 -6.10 43.00 -13.37
CA ARG A 17 -7.37 42.38 -12.95
C ARG A 17 -8.38 43.45 -12.53
N PRO A 18 -9.65 43.38 -12.98
CA PRO A 18 -10.72 44.16 -12.36
C PRO A 18 -10.89 43.70 -10.90
N PRO A 19 -11.37 44.57 -9.98
CA PRO A 19 -11.49 44.23 -8.58
C PRO A 19 -12.60 43.17 -8.40
N GLY A 20 -12.21 41.90 -8.41
CA GLY A 20 -13.04 40.80 -7.94
C GLY A 20 -13.22 40.93 -6.43
N ALA A 21 -14.47 40.91 -5.97
CA ALA A 21 -14.91 41.21 -4.62
C ALA A 21 -13.94 40.75 -3.51
N GLN A 22 -13.37 41.71 -2.78
CA GLN A 22 -12.72 41.44 -1.50
C GLN A 22 -13.74 40.79 -0.55
N PRO A 23 -13.36 39.78 0.26
CA PRO A 23 -14.26 39.22 1.25
C PRO A 23 -14.75 40.35 2.18
N ALA A 24 -16.05 40.39 2.42
CA ALA A 24 -16.69 41.38 3.28
C ALA A 24 -16.32 41.11 4.76
N GLY A 25 -15.15 41.58 5.20
CA GLY A 25 -14.69 41.50 6.59
C GLY A 25 -13.16 41.52 6.73
N PRO A 26 -12.62 41.82 7.93
CA PRO A 26 -11.18 41.75 8.18
C PRO A 26 -10.66 40.32 8.02
N ILE A 27 -9.48 40.14 7.44
CA ILE A 27 -8.86 38.83 7.26
C ILE A 27 -8.40 38.32 8.63
N ARG A 28 -8.68 37.05 8.94
CA ARG A 28 -8.19 36.37 10.14
C ARG A 28 -7.23 35.27 9.74
N ALA A 29 -5.97 35.39 10.15
CA ALA A 29 -4.94 34.39 9.93
C ALA A 29 -4.75 33.53 11.18
N PHE A 30 -4.81 32.22 10.97
CA PHE A 30 -4.61 31.18 11.98
C PHE A 30 -3.16 30.71 11.85
N VAL A 31 -2.29 31.20 12.71
CA VAL A 31 -0.88 30.81 12.79
C VAL A 31 -0.83 29.46 13.50
N VAL A 32 -0.54 28.38 12.76
CA VAL A 32 -0.53 27.01 13.28
C VAL A 32 0.92 26.53 13.42
N PRO A 33 1.49 26.51 14.64
CA PRO A 33 2.81 25.96 14.89
C PRO A 33 2.85 24.46 14.54
N HIS A 34 3.83 24.02 13.75
CA HIS A 34 4.01 22.60 13.46
C HIS A 34 5.49 22.24 13.26
N SER A 35 5.83 20.99 13.51
CA SER A 35 7.15 20.44 13.18
C SER A 35 6.95 19.15 12.40
N HIS A 36 7.56 19.05 11.23
CA HIS A 36 7.59 17.82 10.46
C HIS A 36 8.79 16.99 10.94
N MET A 37 8.52 15.87 11.60
CA MET A 37 9.53 15.02 12.25
C MET A 37 9.41 13.58 11.77
N ASP A 38 10.53 13.02 11.34
CA ASP A 38 10.68 11.60 11.07
C ASP A 38 10.83 10.84 12.41
N VAL A 39 9.89 9.93 12.66
CA VAL A 39 9.63 9.03 13.82
C VAL A 39 10.51 9.15 15.09
N GLY A 40 9.86 9.39 16.24
CA GLY A 40 10.41 9.21 17.60
C GLY A 40 9.69 10.08 18.65
N TRP A 41 9.34 9.54 19.83
CA TRP A 41 8.69 10.32 20.90
C TRP A 41 9.00 9.79 22.31
N VAL A 42 8.96 10.67 23.33
CA VAL A 42 9.14 10.36 24.76
C VAL A 42 8.04 11.07 25.58
N TYR A 43 7.43 10.34 26.51
CA TYR A 43 6.25 10.76 27.30
C TYR A 43 6.61 11.56 28.58
N THR A 44 5.84 12.61 28.91
CA THR A 44 5.90 13.30 30.21
C THR A 44 4.49 13.76 30.68
N VAL A 45 4.29 13.90 31.99
CA VAL A 45 3.03 14.37 32.64
C VAL A 45 2.51 15.70 32.09
N GLN A 46 3.41 16.54 31.53
CA GLN A 46 3.07 17.84 30.97
C GLN A 46 2.21 17.74 29.69
N VAL A 47 2.23 16.61 28.98
CA VAL A 47 1.48 16.43 27.73
C VAL A 47 -0.03 16.41 27.97
N HIS A 48 -0.51 15.71 29.01
CA HIS A 48 -1.93 15.66 29.34
C HIS A 48 -2.52 17.05 29.58
N GLN A 49 -1.82 17.88 30.36
CA GLN A 49 -2.25 19.25 30.64
C GLN A 49 -2.35 20.09 29.35
N LEU A 50 -1.36 20.00 28.46
CA LEU A 50 -1.37 20.76 27.19
C LEU A 50 -2.52 20.34 26.27
N LEU A 51 -2.91 19.06 26.29
CA LEU A 51 -4.06 18.54 25.54
C LEU A 51 -5.38 19.04 26.15
N ASP A 52 -5.53 18.99 27.48
CA ASP A 52 -6.72 19.46 28.20
C ASP A 52 -6.93 20.98 28.03
N GLU A 53 -5.83 21.75 28.01
CA GLU A 53 -5.83 23.20 27.73
C GLU A 53 -6.06 23.52 26.24
N GLY A 54 -6.07 22.52 25.35
CA GLY A 54 -6.22 22.71 23.90
C GLY A 54 -5.01 23.37 23.21
N ARG A 55 -3.84 23.38 23.87
CA ARG A 55 -2.59 23.98 23.37
C ARG A 55 -1.77 23.02 22.51
N LEU A 56 -2.02 21.72 22.64
CA LEU A 56 -1.50 20.66 21.79
C LEU A 56 -2.68 19.93 21.12
N GLU A 57 -2.56 19.62 19.84
CA GLU A 57 -3.55 18.83 19.09
C GLU A 57 -2.82 17.74 18.31
N PHE A 58 -3.24 16.49 18.47
CA PHE A 58 -2.80 15.40 17.59
C PHE A 58 -3.58 15.45 16.28
N VAL A 59 -2.89 15.69 15.18
CA VAL A 59 -3.43 15.66 13.81
C VAL A 59 -2.97 14.39 13.10
N ILE A 60 -3.82 13.81 12.25
CA ILE A 60 -3.70 12.44 11.73
C ILE A 60 -3.73 11.40 12.85
N GLY A 61 -2.68 11.35 13.68
CA GLY A 61 -2.54 10.39 14.77
C GLY A 61 -2.27 8.96 14.34
N GLY A 62 -1.86 8.73 13.09
CA GLY A 62 -1.26 7.46 12.68
C GLY A 62 0.19 7.35 13.16
N GLN A 63 0.78 6.16 13.07
CA GLN A 63 2.20 5.96 13.39
C GLN A 63 3.10 6.78 12.47
N VAL A 64 2.67 7.04 11.23
CA VAL A 64 3.38 7.83 10.23
C VAL A 64 2.41 8.70 9.42
N MET A 65 2.94 9.71 8.73
CA MET A 65 2.26 10.28 7.57
C MET A 65 2.58 9.38 6.37
N HIS A 66 1.62 8.52 6.00
CA HIS A 66 1.83 7.51 4.97
C HIS A 66 1.88 8.13 3.56
N ASP A 67 2.64 7.52 2.64
CA ASP A 67 2.53 7.85 1.22
C ASP A 67 1.16 7.49 0.67
N GLU A 68 0.71 8.23 -0.34
CA GLU A 68 -0.60 8.06 -0.95
C GLU A 68 -0.57 7.39 -2.33
N ALA A 69 0.61 7.13 -2.92
CA ALA A 69 0.70 6.54 -4.25
C ALA A 69 0.99 5.03 -4.24
N VAL A 70 1.92 4.55 -3.41
CA VAL A 70 2.47 3.19 -3.44
C VAL A 70 2.17 2.34 -2.19
N THR A 71 1.34 2.85 -1.28
CA THR A 71 0.82 2.12 -0.11
C THR A 71 -0.48 1.38 -0.42
N HIS A 72 -0.70 0.20 0.18
CA HIS A 72 -2.00 -0.48 0.14
C HIS A 72 -2.94 0.09 1.19
N PHE A 73 -4.24 0.17 0.90
CA PHE A 73 -5.23 0.71 1.85
C PHE A 73 -5.30 -0.09 3.16
N ASP A 74 -5.01 -1.40 3.16
CA ASP A 74 -4.91 -2.19 4.40
C ASP A 74 -3.80 -1.68 5.32
N ASP A 75 -2.65 -1.35 4.75
CA ASP A 75 -1.48 -0.88 5.49
C ASP A 75 -1.67 0.58 5.95
N GLN A 76 -2.39 1.40 5.16
CA GLN A 76 -2.85 2.73 5.57
C GLN A 76 -3.77 2.65 6.80
N ILE A 77 -4.69 1.66 6.82
CA ILE A 77 -5.59 1.42 7.96
C ILE A 77 -4.80 0.90 9.16
N LEU A 78 -3.85 -0.01 8.96
CA LEU A 78 -3.03 -0.58 10.04
C LEU A 78 -2.25 0.52 10.77
N GLN A 79 -1.46 1.32 10.05
CA GLN A 79 -0.65 2.36 10.67
C GLN A 79 -1.51 3.42 11.39
N LEU A 80 -2.70 3.70 10.86
CA LEU A 80 -3.65 4.61 11.48
C LEU A 80 -4.27 3.99 12.73
N THR A 81 -4.56 2.69 12.70
CA THR A 81 -5.12 1.93 13.82
C THR A 81 -4.12 1.84 14.97
N GLU A 82 -2.84 1.53 14.70
CA GLU A 82 -1.79 1.48 15.73
C GLU A 82 -1.62 2.85 16.40
N GLY A 83 -1.47 3.93 15.62
CA GLY A 83 -1.35 5.28 16.18
C GLY A 83 -2.59 5.74 16.95
N HIS A 84 -3.80 5.53 16.40
CA HIS A 84 -5.05 5.88 17.08
C HIS A 84 -5.23 5.08 18.37
N SER A 85 -4.85 3.80 18.38
CA SER A 85 -4.95 2.97 19.56
C SER A 85 -4.02 3.44 20.67
N PHE A 86 -2.78 3.80 20.34
CA PHE A 86 -1.84 4.40 21.28
C PHE A 86 -2.38 5.71 21.87
N LEU A 87 -2.85 6.63 21.01
CA LEU A 87 -3.37 7.92 21.46
C LEU A 87 -4.63 7.76 22.32
N TYR A 88 -5.50 6.82 21.97
CA TYR A 88 -6.71 6.55 22.71
C TYR A 88 -6.40 5.87 24.05
N GLU A 89 -5.56 4.85 24.07
CA GLU A 89 -5.18 4.12 25.28
C GLU A 89 -4.44 5.02 26.26
N THR A 90 -3.54 5.88 25.77
CA THR A 90 -2.68 6.73 26.61
C THR A 90 -3.37 8.02 27.03
N PHE A 91 -4.06 8.71 26.12
CA PHE A 91 -4.59 10.06 26.35
C PHE A 91 -6.14 10.14 26.31
N GLY A 92 -6.83 9.08 25.91
CA GLY A 92 -8.27 9.12 25.65
C GLY A 92 -8.65 9.96 24.42
N ILE A 93 -7.66 10.36 23.61
CA ILE A 93 -7.84 11.28 22.47
C ILE A 93 -8.18 10.50 21.21
N ARG A 94 -9.08 11.07 20.41
CA ARG A 94 -9.44 10.60 19.08
C ARG A 94 -9.19 11.71 18.06
N PRO A 95 -8.15 11.62 17.22
CA PRO A 95 -7.86 12.63 16.20
C PRO A 95 -9.08 12.92 15.30
N GLN A 96 -9.30 14.20 14.98
CA GLN A 96 -10.46 14.65 14.20
C GLN A 96 -10.09 15.31 12.87
N PHE A 97 -8.83 15.68 12.67
CA PHE A 97 -8.35 16.44 11.51
C PHE A 97 -7.08 15.83 10.96
N SER A 98 -6.99 15.78 9.63
CA SER A 98 -5.86 15.19 8.92
C SER A 98 -4.94 16.29 8.35
N TRP A 99 -3.64 15.98 8.29
CA TRP A 99 -2.56 16.86 7.83
C TRP A 99 -1.60 16.09 6.89
N HIS A 100 -1.97 15.92 5.63
CA HIS A 100 -1.21 15.17 4.62
C HIS A 100 -0.44 16.10 3.68
N VAL A 101 0.60 16.75 4.23
CA VAL A 101 1.30 17.83 3.52
C VAL A 101 2.48 17.36 2.68
N ASP A 102 3.04 16.20 2.99
CA ASP A 102 4.29 15.73 2.37
C ASP A 102 4.21 14.50 1.44
N PRO A 103 3.12 13.72 1.37
CA PRO A 103 2.96 12.71 0.32
C PRO A 103 3.02 13.32 -1.10
N PHE A 104 3.67 12.62 -2.03
CA PHE A 104 4.00 13.16 -3.36
C PHE A 104 2.83 13.01 -4.35
N GLY A 105 1.77 13.77 -4.07
CA GLY A 105 0.46 13.62 -4.71
C GLY A 105 -0.57 13.11 -3.70
N ALA A 106 -1.86 13.31 -4.00
CA ALA A 106 -2.94 12.92 -3.10
C ALA A 106 -3.89 11.92 -3.77
N SER A 107 -4.24 10.88 -3.03
CA SER A 107 -5.11 9.79 -3.44
C SER A 107 -6.58 10.09 -3.10
N ALA A 108 -7.52 9.50 -3.84
CA ALA A 108 -8.94 9.56 -3.50
C ALA A 108 -9.35 8.51 -2.44
N THR A 109 -8.50 7.51 -2.18
CA THR A 109 -8.70 6.50 -1.15
C THR A 109 -8.46 7.05 0.24
N THR A 110 -7.35 7.76 0.48
CA THR A 110 -6.98 8.38 1.76
C THR A 110 -8.11 9.18 2.42
N PRO A 111 -8.76 10.17 1.75
CA PRO A 111 -9.86 10.93 2.35
C PRO A 111 -11.07 10.06 2.69
N THR A 112 -11.32 9.00 1.92
CA THR A 112 -12.40 8.03 2.20
C THR A 112 -12.12 7.26 3.48
N LEU A 113 -10.88 6.81 3.69
CA LEU A 113 -10.46 6.13 4.92
C LEU A 113 -10.53 7.07 6.12
N PHE A 114 -10.12 8.33 5.98
CA PHE A 114 -10.25 9.32 7.06
C PHE A 114 -11.72 9.62 7.41
N ALA A 115 -12.61 9.71 6.43
CA ALA A 115 -14.04 9.82 6.70
C ALA A 115 -14.57 8.63 7.51
N LEU A 116 -14.19 7.40 7.13
CA LEU A 116 -14.54 6.16 7.84
C LEU A 116 -13.91 6.06 9.25
N ALA A 117 -12.74 6.65 9.46
CA ALA A 117 -12.07 6.72 10.76
C ALA A 117 -12.68 7.77 11.70
N GLY A 118 -13.50 8.70 11.18
CA GLY A 118 -14.23 9.70 11.96
C GLY A 118 -13.76 11.14 11.79
N PHE A 119 -12.94 11.44 10.79
CA PHE A 119 -12.39 12.78 10.59
C PHE A 119 -13.44 13.78 10.05
N ASN A 120 -13.35 15.01 10.55
CA ASN A 120 -14.24 16.11 10.17
C ASN A 120 -13.74 16.88 8.94
N ALA A 121 -12.42 16.98 8.77
CA ALA A 121 -11.78 17.64 7.63
C ALA A 121 -10.38 17.08 7.36
N HIS A 122 -9.93 17.27 6.13
CA HIS A 122 -8.67 16.80 5.59
C HIS A 122 -7.88 17.97 4.98
N LEU A 123 -6.56 17.90 5.08
CA LEU A 123 -5.67 18.87 4.50
C LEU A 123 -4.60 18.15 3.67
N ILE A 124 -4.38 18.64 2.44
CA ILE A 124 -3.33 18.18 1.53
C ILE A 124 -2.51 19.36 1.02
N SER A 125 -1.32 19.10 0.46
CA SER A 125 -0.51 20.16 -0.16
C SER A 125 -0.10 19.85 -1.60
N ARG A 126 0.60 18.73 -1.83
CA ARG A 126 1.31 18.45 -3.08
C ARG A 126 0.34 17.96 -4.17
N ILE A 127 0.03 18.83 -5.14
CA ILE A 127 -0.76 18.55 -6.35
C ILE A 127 -0.06 19.15 -7.57
N ASP A 128 -0.37 18.66 -8.78
CA ASP A 128 0.23 19.15 -10.04
C ASP A 128 0.19 20.69 -10.15
N TYR A 129 1.30 21.29 -10.59
CA TYR A 129 1.49 22.74 -10.66
C TYR A 129 0.42 23.47 -11.49
N ASN A 130 0.08 22.95 -12.68
CA ASN A 130 -0.97 23.57 -13.51
C ASN A 130 -2.31 23.54 -12.79
N LEU A 131 -2.61 22.43 -12.10
CA LEU A 131 -3.85 22.29 -11.35
C LEU A 131 -3.89 23.19 -10.12
N LYS A 132 -2.76 23.37 -9.42
CA LYS A 132 -2.69 24.29 -8.27
C LYS A 132 -2.93 25.73 -8.71
N GLU A 133 -2.26 26.19 -9.77
CA GLU A 133 -2.43 27.54 -10.32
C GLU A 133 -3.86 27.80 -10.78
N ALA A 134 -4.47 26.85 -11.50
CA ALA A 134 -5.86 26.95 -11.93
C ALA A 134 -6.82 27.05 -10.73
N ARG A 135 -6.61 26.24 -9.69
CA ARG A 135 -7.43 26.26 -8.47
C ARG A 135 -7.25 27.52 -7.63
N GLN A 136 -6.03 28.03 -7.51
CA GLN A 136 -5.76 29.32 -6.89
C GLN A 136 -6.52 30.45 -7.61
N ALA A 137 -6.45 30.47 -8.94
CA ALA A 137 -7.12 31.49 -9.75
C ALA A 137 -8.66 31.42 -9.63
N ALA A 138 -9.20 30.22 -9.50
CA ALA A 138 -10.64 29.97 -9.35
C ALA A 138 -11.15 30.00 -7.89
N GLN A 139 -10.25 30.17 -6.90
CA GLN A 139 -10.55 30.04 -5.47
C GLN A 139 -11.16 28.67 -5.09
N GLU A 140 -10.65 27.59 -5.72
CA GLU A 140 -11.11 26.20 -5.61
C GLU A 140 -10.16 25.29 -4.83
N LEU A 141 -9.33 25.87 -3.95
CA LEU A 141 -8.46 25.12 -3.04
C LEU A 141 -9.24 24.49 -1.87
N GLN A 142 -10.51 24.83 -1.69
CA GLN A 142 -11.38 24.32 -0.64
C GLN A 142 -12.64 23.70 -1.25
N PHE A 143 -12.92 22.44 -0.94
CA PHE A 143 -14.03 21.68 -1.52
C PHE A 143 -14.46 20.52 -0.61
N VAL A 144 -15.60 19.91 -0.92
CA VAL A 144 -16.01 18.64 -0.32
C VAL A 144 -15.62 17.51 -1.26
N TRP A 145 -14.82 16.56 -0.77
CA TRP A 145 -14.32 15.44 -1.56
C TRP A 145 -15.18 14.20 -1.34
N GLN A 146 -15.74 13.67 -2.43
CA GLN A 146 -16.40 12.37 -2.50
C GLN A 146 -15.43 11.36 -3.12
N GLY A 147 -14.46 10.91 -2.31
CA GLY A 147 -13.36 10.08 -2.78
C GLY A 147 -13.78 8.71 -3.35
N SER A 148 -14.92 8.16 -2.94
CA SER A 148 -15.45 6.89 -3.42
C SER A 148 -16.76 7.07 -4.20
N PRO A 149 -16.88 6.56 -5.44
CA PRO A 149 -18.15 6.59 -6.18
C PRO A 149 -19.28 5.84 -5.47
N SER A 150 -18.94 4.73 -4.79
CA SER A 150 -19.92 3.85 -4.14
C SER A 150 -20.43 4.44 -2.82
N LEU A 151 -19.55 5.06 -2.04
CA LEU A 151 -19.91 5.67 -0.77
C LEU A 151 -20.38 7.12 -0.92
N SER A 152 -19.89 7.84 -1.93
CA SER A 152 -20.30 9.20 -2.33
C SER A 152 -20.49 10.13 -1.13
N ALA A 153 -21.66 10.77 -1.00
CA ALA A 153 -21.97 11.72 0.07
C ALA A 153 -21.92 11.12 1.49
N GLN A 154 -22.00 9.79 1.64
CA GLN A 154 -21.99 9.12 2.94
C GLN A 154 -20.62 9.22 3.62
N GLN A 155 -19.55 9.12 2.83
CA GLN A 155 -18.16 9.21 3.29
C GLN A 155 -17.42 10.39 2.66
N GLN A 156 -18.14 11.49 2.41
CA GLN A 156 -17.53 12.74 1.97
C GLN A 156 -16.78 13.43 3.12
N ILE A 157 -15.75 14.20 2.77
CA ILE A 157 -14.95 14.95 3.73
C ILE A 157 -14.54 16.31 3.15
N PHE A 158 -14.59 17.37 3.95
CA PHE A 158 -14.06 18.66 3.52
C PHE A 158 -12.54 18.59 3.38
N THR A 159 -12.01 19.12 2.28
CA THR A 159 -10.59 19.10 1.97
C THR A 159 -10.08 20.50 1.69
N HIS A 160 -8.99 20.85 2.36
CA HIS A 160 -8.20 22.05 2.11
C HIS A 160 -6.91 21.68 1.38
N ILE A 161 -6.66 22.27 0.21
CA ILE A 161 -5.36 22.24 -0.45
C ILE A 161 -4.57 23.47 0.01
N MET A 162 -3.38 23.26 0.57
CA MET A 162 -2.49 24.36 0.91
C MET A 162 -2.19 25.20 -0.32
N ASP A 163 -2.23 26.52 -0.16
CA ASP A 163 -2.03 27.43 -1.28
C ASP A 163 -0.59 27.45 -1.79
N GLN A 164 0.40 27.15 -0.95
CA GLN A 164 1.81 27.06 -1.37
C GLN A 164 2.17 25.64 -1.83
N TYR A 165 3.26 25.52 -2.60
CA TYR A 165 3.84 24.22 -2.98
C TYR A 165 4.59 23.54 -1.82
N SER A 166 4.96 24.31 -0.81
CA SER A 166 5.61 23.84 0.42
C SER A 166 4.67 24.04 1.60
N TYR A 167 4.82 23.19 2.62
CA TYR A 167 4.19 23.38 3.94
C TYR A 167 5.03 24.21 4.89
N CYS A 168 6.21 24.66 4.46
CA CYS A 168 7.08 25.47 5.27
C CYS A 168 6.60 26.93 5.33
N THR A 169 6.93 27.58 6.44
CA THR A 169 6.88 29.03 6.60
C THR A 169 7.60 29.72 5.42
N PRO A 170 7.14 30.89 4.96
CA PRO A 170 7.82 31.64 3.91
C PRO A 170 9.32 31.80 4.20
N SER A 171 10.17 31.26 3.33
CA SER A 171 11.62 31.20 3.56
C SER A 171 12.36 32.51 3.29
N HIS A 172 11.71 33.48 2.64
CA HIS A 172 12.31 34.74 2.22
C HIS A 172 11.61 35.96 2.84
N LEU A 173 12.40 36.88 3.38
CA LEU A 173 11.94 38.19 3.87
C LEU A 173 12.47 39.30 2.95
N PRO A 174 11.63 40.23 2.46
CA PRO A 174 12.08 41.30 1.55
C PRO A 174 13.17 42.21 2.12
N PHE A 175 13.29 42.29 3.45
CA PHE A 175 14.22 43.18 4.15
C PHE A 175 15.43 42.44 4.77
N SER A 176 15.53 41.11 4.58
CA SER A 176 16.60 40.31 5.20
C SER A 176 17.09 39.22 4.27
N ASN A 177 18.41 39.01 4.24
CA ASN A 177 19.04 37.90 3.54
C ASN A 177 19.01 36.58 4.36
N ARG A 178 18.31 36.57 5.49
CA ARG A 178 18.11 35.39 6.35
C ARG A 178 16.81 34.65 6.00
N SER A 179 16.59 33.49 6.62
CA SER A 179 15.32 32.76 6.54
C SER A 179 14.15 33.58 7.07
N GLY A 180 12.93 33.24 6.65
CA GLY A 180 11.71 33.94 7.09
C GLY A 180 10.98 33.29 8.25
N PHE A 181 10.62 34.12 9.23
CA PHE A 181 9.86 33.80 10.45
C PHE A 181 10.32 32.52 11.16
N TYR A 182 11.64 32.33 11.30
CA TYR A 182 12.26 31.15 11.89
C TYR A 182 13.40 31.52 12.85
N TRP A 183 13.23 31.30 14.16
CA TRP A 183 14.17 31.74 15.22
C TRP A 183 14.77 30.61 16.10
N ASN A 184 14.77 29.38 15.62
CA ASN A 184 15.09 28.16 16.41
C ASN A 184 16.58 27.86 16.72
N GLY A 185 17.50 28.41 15.95
CA GLY A 185 18.92 28.05 15.95
C GLY A 185 19.24 26.90 15.00
N VAL A 186 20.46 26.37 15.13
CA VAL A 186 20.88 25.08 14.54
C VAL A 186 20.55 23.98 15.54
N ALA A 187 20.13 22.80 15.06
CA ALA A 187 20.03 21.61 15.90
C ALA A 187 21.43 21.21 16.37
N VAL A 188 21.79 21.57 17.59
CA VAL A 188 23.11 21.27 18.13
C VAL A 188 23.00 20.19 19.20
N PHE A 189 23.31 18.96 18.83
CA PHE A 189 23.96 18.06 19.77
C PHE A 189 25.48 18.34 19.72
N PRO A 190 26.22 18.74 20.77
CA PRO A 190 25.89 19.57 21.93
C PRO A 190 26.74 20.87 22.07
N GLU A 191 27.31 21.49 21.00
CA GLU A 191 28.09 22.75 21.13
C GLU A 191 27.67 23.90 20.17
N PRO A 192 27.16 25.04 20.69
CA PRO A 192 26.75 26.17 19.85
C PRO A 192 27.94 26.85 19.15
N PRO A 193 27.72 27.58 18.04
CA PRO A 193 28.78 28.31 17.35
C PRO A 193 29.47 29.33 18.28
N ALA A 194 30.80 29.33 18.28
CA ALA A 194 31.61 30.20 19.13
C ALA A 194 31.43 31.71 18.84
N ASP A 195 30.90 32.07 17.66
CA ASP A 195 30.64 33.45 17.23
C ASP A 195 29.22 33.94 17.58
N GLY A 196 28.36 33.07 18.14
CA GLY A 196 26.98 33.40 18.46
C GLY A 196 26.06 33.58 17.24
N VAL A 197 26.54 33.33 16.02
CA VAL A 197 25.77 33.49 14.78
C VAL A 197 25.36 32.12 14.26
N TYR A 198 24.08 31.79 14.41
CA TYR A 198 23.55 30.55 13.87
C TYR A 198 23.31 30.67 12.36
N PRO A 199 23.83 29.76 11.52
CA PRO A 199 23.48 29.74 10.11
C PRO A 199 21.97 29.49 9.93
N ASN A 200 21.35 30.29 9.04
CA ASN A 200 19.97 30.15 8.57
C ASN A 200 18.82 30.42 9.57
N MET A 201 18.93 31.42 10.44
CA MET A 201 17.82 31.97 11.25
C MET A 201 17.41 33.38 10.84
N SER A 202 16.12 33.71 10.99
CA SER A 202 15.60 35.08 10.97
C SER A 202 16.27 35.95 12.03
N GLU A 203 16.44 37.23 11.72
CA GLU A 203 16.89 38.23 12.70
C GLU A 203 15.86 38.33 13.85
N PRO A 204 16.29 38.47 15.13
CA PRO A 204 15.34 38.62 16.23
C PRO A 204 14.38 39.81 16.02
N VAL A 205 13.15 39.66 16.47
CA VAL A 205 12.13 40.71 16.42
C VAL A 205 12.43 41.75 17.50
N THR A 206 12.75 42.96 17.05
CA THR A 206 13.10 44.12 17.88
C THR A 206 12.21 45.31 17.50
N PRO A 207 12.11 46.35 18.35
CA PRO A 207 11.37 47.56 18.00
C PRO A 207 11.82 48.22 16.68
N ALA A 208 13.08 48.02 16.27
CA ALA A 208 13.63 48.58 15.04
C ALA A 208 13.18 47.86 13.76
N ASN A 209 12.86 46.57 13.82
CA ASN A 209 12.51 45.77 12.64
C ASN A 209 11.09 45.16 12.69
N ILE A 210 10.35 45.33 13.79
CA ILE A 210 9.01 44.75 13.96
C ILE A 210 8.02 45.21 12.89
N GLY A 211 8.08 46.47 12.46
CA GLY A 211 7.26 46.99 11.38
C GLY A 211 7.50 46.27 10.05
N LEU A 212 8.77 45.98 9.72
CA LEU A 212 9.16 45.26 8.51
C LEU A 212 8.67 43.80 8.53
N TYR A 213 8.78 43.14 9.69
CA TYR A 213 8.21 41.80 9.88
C TYR A 213 6.68 41.80 9.74
N ALA A 214 6.01 42.79 10.33
CA ALA A 214 4.55 42.93 10.28
C ALA A 214 4.07 43.19 8.84
N GLU A 215 4.74 44.08 8.11
CA GLU A 215 4.47 44.33 6.69
C GLU A 215 4.63 43.07 5.85
N ALA A 216 5.72 42.31 6.05
CA ALA A 216 5.95 41.06 5.33
C ALA A 216 4.90 39.98 5.64
N LEU A 217 4.53 39.80 6.91
CA LEU A 217 3.50 38.84 7.33
C LEU A 217 2.13 39.23 6.77
N VAL A 218 1.73 40.50 6.92
CA VAL A 218 0.44 41.01 6.44
C VAL A 218 0.35 40.93 4.93
N ALA A 219 1.41 41.27 4.20
CA ALA A 219 1.46 41.14 2.74
C ALA A 219 1.28 39.67 2.32
N ASN A 220 1.99 38.74 2.99
CA ASN A 220 1.84 37.31 2.73
C ASN A 220 0.41 36.83 3.02
N VAL A 221 -0.16 37.18 4.18
CA VAL A 221 -1.54 36.82 4.54
C VAL A 221 -2.55 37.35 3.52
N LYS A 222 -2.44 38.61 3.11
CA LYS A 222 -3.34 39.22 2.10
C LYS A 222 -3.22 38.56 0.74
N GLN A 223 -1.99 38.23 0.32
CA GLN A 223 -1.76 37.49 -0.92
C GLN A 223 -2.44 36.11 -0.88
N ARG A 224 -2.24 35.37 0.22
CA ARG A 224 -2.81 34.03 0.39
C ARG A 224 -4.34 34.06 0.48
N ALA A 225 -4.90 35.05 1.18
CA ALA A 225 -6.34 35.24 1.30
C ALA A 225 -7.05 35.38 -0.05
N ALA A 226 -6.39 35.97 -1.06
CA ALA A 226 -6.97 36.16 -2.39
C ALA A 226 -7.30 34.84 -3.12
N TRP A 227 -6.66 33.73 -2.74
CA TRP A 227 -6.90 32.40 -3.34
C TRP A 227 -7.99 31.59 -2.63
N PHE A 228 -8.63 32.14 -1.59
CA PHE A 228 -9.67 31.47 -0.83
C PHE A 228 -10.99 32.26 -0.87
N ARG A 229 -12.11 31.54 -0.73
CA ARG A 229 -13.46 32.12 -0.74
C ARG A 229 -13.87 32.76 0.58
N THR A 230 -13.07 32.58 1.63
CA THR A 230 -13.38 32.99 3.01
C THR A 230 -12.32 33.95 3.53
N PRO A 231 -12.64 34.81 4.53
CA PRO A 231 -11.65 35.68 5.16
C PRO A 231 -10.73 34.94 6.15
N HIS A 232 -10.76 33.60 6.19
CA HIS A 232 -9.96 32.79 7.11
C HIS A 232 -8.80 32.12 6.38
N VAL A 233 -7.58 32.48 6.78
CA VAL A 233 -6.34 31.97 6.18
C VAL A 233 -5.66 31.03 7.15
N LEU A 234 -5.40 29.79 6.70
CA LEU A 234 -4.49 28.90 7.39
C LEU A 234 -3.06 29.36 7.12
N TRP A 235 -2.31 29.69 8.16
CA TRP A 235 -0.91 30.09 8.07
C TRP A 235 -0.04 29.09 8.85
N PRO A 236 0.44 28.01 8.20
CA PRO A 236 1.38 27.08 8.81
C PRO A 236 2.65 27.82 9.20
N TRP A 237 3.05 27.64 10.45
CA TRP A 237 4.29 28.15 10.99
C TRP A 237 5.15 26.98 11.43
N GLY A 238 6.02 26.54 10.54
CA GLY A 238 6.84 25.36 10.72
C GLY A 238 7.57 24.99 9.45
N CYS A 239 8.32 23.89 9.50
CA CYS A 239 8.97 23.23 8.36
C CYS A 239 9.51 21.88 8.88
N ASP A 240 10.43 21.28 8.14
CA ASP A 240 11.17 20.08 8.57
C ASP A 240 11.99 20.36 9.81
N LYS A 241 11.79 19.51 10.82
CA LYS A 241 12.60 19.44 12.04
C LYS A 241 12.66 20.79 12.74
N GLN A 242 11.51 21.41 12.96
CA GLN A 242 11.43 22.74 13.58
C GLN A 242 10.90 22.66 15.00
N PHE A 243 10.78 23.81 15.65
CA PHE A 243 10.61 23.97 17.10
C PHE A 243 11.67 23.33 18.04
N PHE A 244 12.94 23.17 17.60
CA PHE A 244 14.04 22.75 18.49
C PHE A 244 14.20 23.66 19.73
N ASN A 245 14.14 24.97 19.54
CA ASN A 245 14.06 25.94 20.63
C ASN A 245 12.75 26.73 20.50
N ALA A 246 11.66 26.04 20.83
CA ALA A 246 10.32 26.60 20.78
C ALA A 246 10.20 27.92 21.57
N SER A 247 10.86 28.05 22.72
CA SER A 247 10.82 29.27 23.53
C SER A 247 11.30 30.51 22.78
N VAL A 248 12.37 30.40 21.99
CA VAL A 248 12.89 31.53 21.19
C VAL A 248 11.97 31.83 20.00
N GLN A 249 11.44 30.80 19.34
CA GLN A 249 10.44 30.99 18.28
C GLN A 249 9.22 31.77 18.79
N PHE A 250 8.59 31.27 19.86
CA PHE A 250 7.38 31.87 20.44
C PHE A 250 7.67 33.28 20.93
N ALA A 251 8.78 33.53 21.65
CA ALA A 251 9.09 34.88 22.15
C ALA A 251 9.24 35.95 21.06
N ASN A 252 9.69 35.58 19.85
CA ASN A 252 9.76 36.49 18.71
C ASN A 252 8.40 36.66 18.02
N MET A 253 7.68 35.55 17.83
CA MET A 253 6.38 35.54 17.18
C MET A 253 5.29 36.22 18.04
N ASP A 254 5.32 36.09 19.37
CA ASP A 254 4.45 36.79 20.32
C ASP A 254 4.49 38.31 20.08
N ARG A 255 5.69 38.89 20.06
CA ARG A 255 5.90 40.34 19.80
C ARG A 255 5.29 40.75 18.47
N LEU A 256 5.51 39.95 17.43
CA LEU A 256 5.01 40.22 16.09
C LEU A 256 3.47 40.17 16.04
N LEU A 257 2.87 39.14 16.62
CA LEU A 257 1.42 38.96 16.66
C LEU A 257 0.75 40.10 17.45
N ASP A 258 1.31 40.49 18.60
CA ASP A 258 0.84 41.63 19.39
C ASP A 258 0.90 42.94 18.60
N HIS A 259 1.99 43.16 17.85
CA HIS A 259 2.14 44.34 17.02
C HIS A 259 1.12 44.37 15.86
N VAL A 260 0.91 43.24 15.17
CA VAL A 260 -0.09 43.15 14.10
C VAL A 260 -1.49 43.36 14.65
N ASN A 261 -1.84 42.74 15.77
CA ASN A 261 -3.17 42.83 16.36
C ASN A 261 -3.49 44.21 16.94
N SER A 262 -2.52 44.89 17.56
CA SER A 262 -2.68 46.28 18.01
C SER A 262 -2.89 47.27 16.86
N HIS A 263 -2.55 46.88 15.63
CA HIS A 263 -2.76 47.65 14.39
C HIS A 263 -3.76 46.97 13.44
N ALA A 264 -4.56 46.01 13.91
CA ALA A 264 -5.42 45.19 13.03
C ALA A 264 -6.42 46.03 12.23
N ALA A 265 -6.94 47.12 12.80
CA ALA A 265 -7.88 48.01 12.13
C ALA A 265 -7.27 48.73 10.91
N SER A 266 -5.99 49.14 10.97
CA SER A 266 -5.29 49.79 9.86
C SER A 266 -4.69 48.76 8.88
N LEU A 267 -4.23 47.62 9.39
CA LEU A 267 -3.64 46.55 8.57
C LEU A 267 -4.70 45.70 7.87
N GLY A 268 -5.94 45.67 8.37
CA GLY A 268 -7.04 44.85 7.84
C GLY A 268 -6.86 43.34 8.06
N VAL A 269 -5.95 42.95 8.97
CA VAL A 269 -5.59 41.58 9.29
C VAL A 269 -5.53 41.42 10.81
N SER A 270 -6.11 40.34 11.31
CA SER A 270 -5.91 39.83 12.67
C SER A 270 -5.19 38.49 12.61
N VAL A 271 -4.32 38.24 13.58
CA VAL A 271 -3.51 37.02 13.67
C VAL A 271 -3.71 36.39 15.04
N GLN A 272 -3.67 35.06 15.10
CA GLN A 272 -3.69 34.34 16.37
C GLN A 272 -2.97 33.02 16.24
N TYR A 273 -2.42 32.53 17.36
CA TYR A 273 -2.12 31.11 17.45
C TYR A 273 -3.38 30.28 17.35
N ALA A 274 -3.23 29.11 16.74
CA ALA A 274 -4.33 28.20 16.48
C ALA A 274 -3.82 26.76 16.38
N THR A 275 -4.68 25.81 16.71
CA THR A 275 -4.55 24.44 16.21
C THR A 275 -5.18 24.31 14.82
N LEU A 276 -5.01 23.16 14.17
CA LEU A 276 -5.69 22.89 12.90
C LEU A 276 -7.22 22.83 13.10
N GLY A 277 -7.65 22.27 14.23
CA GLY A 277 -9.05 22.24 14.63
C GLY A 277 -9.65 23.63 14.82
N ASP A 278 -8.91 24.61 15.36
CA ASP A 278 -9.40 26.00 15.47
C ASP A 278 -9.72 26.61 14.10
N TYR A 279 -8.84 26.40 13.13
CA TYR A 279 -9.04 26.86 11.76
C TYR A 279 -10.28 26.23 11.12
N PHE A 280 -10.41 24.91 11.19
CA PHE A 280 -11.55 24.22 10.60
C PHE A 280 -12.87 24.54 11.32
N ARG A 281 -12.87 24.71 12.64
CA ARG A 281 -14.04 25.18 13.40
C ARG A 281 -14.49 26.56 12.93
N ALA A 282 -13.55 27.49 12.73
CA ALA A 282 -13.85 28.81 12.21
C ALA A 282 -14.42 28.77 10.78
N LEU A 283 -13.86 27.93 9.90
CA LEU A 283 -14.40 27.73 8.55
C LEU A 283 -15.80 27.12 8.56
N HIS A 284 -16.03 26.11 9.39
CA HIS A 284 -17.31 25.42 9.50
C HIS A 284 -18.41 26.37 9.97
N ALA A 285 -18.09 27.26 10.93
CA ALA A 285 -19.01 28.28 11.46
C ALA A 285 -19.49 29.30 10.41
N LEU A 286 -18.73 29.53 9.32
CA LEU A 286 -19.16 30.41 8.23
C LEU A 286 -20.31 29.83 7.39
N ASN A 287 -20.58 28.52 7.50
CA ASN A 287 -21.64 27.81 6.79
C ASN A 287 -21.64 28.08 5.26
N VAL A 288 -20.44 28.11 4.67
CA VAL A 288 -20.25 28.32 3.24
C VAL A 288 -20.66 27.07 2.45
N THR A 289 -21.19 27.29 1.25
CA THR A 289 -21.49 26.23 0.28
C THR A 289 -20.26 25.94 -0.59
N TRP A 290 -19.81 24.68 -0.59
CA TRP A 290 -18.61 24.22 -1.27
C TRP A 290 -18.92 23.41 -2.53
N ARG A 291 -18.00 23.45 -3.50
CA ARG A 291 -18.04 22.55 -4.65
C ARG A 291 -17.71 21.13 -4.22
N ILE A 292 -18.31 20.19 -4.94
CA ILE A 292 -17.98 18.77 -4.80
C ILE A 292 -16.83 18.45 -5.76
N ARG A 293 -15.82 17.77 -5.24
CA ARG A 293 -14.85 17.03 -6.04
C ARG A 293 -15.24 15.56 -5.98
N ASP A 294 -15.46 14.95 -7.14
CA ASP A 294 -15.77 13.53 -7.25
C ASP A 294 -14.55 12.65 -6.91
N HIS A 295 -14.65 11.36 -7.23
CA HIS A 295 -13.68 10.29 -6.95
C HIS A 295 -12.29 10.44 -7.60
N HIS A 296 -11.99 11.57 -8.24
CA HIS A 296 -10.70 11.80 -8.90
C HIS A 296 -9.59 12.12 -7.89
N ASP A 297 -8.42 11.52 -8.10
CA ASP A 297 -7.21 11.80 -7.33
C ASP A 297 -6.38 12.96 -7.92
N PHE A 298 -5.27 13.29 -7.27
CA PHE A 298 -4.33 14.33 -7.67
C PHE A 298 -3.00 13.75 -8.16
N LEU A 299 -3.05 12.62 -8.87
CA LEU A 299 -1.88 11.92 -9.42
C LEU A 299 -1.83 12.05 -10.97
N PRO A 300 -0.64 12.12 -11.57
CA PRO A 300 0.67 12.21 -10.92
C PRO A 300 0.96 13.62 -10.37
N TYR A 301 1.90 13.71 -9.44
CA TYR A 301 2.40 14.98 -8.92
C TYR A 301 3.54 15.51 -9.78
N SER A 302 3.50 16.82 -10.08
CA SER A 302 4.62 17.54 -10.68
C SER A 302 4.76 18.90 -10.03
N THR A 303 5.97 19.27 -9.63
CA THR A 303 6.31 20.58 -9.06
C THR A 303 6.44 21.65 -10.13
N GLU A 304 6.89 21.28 -11.34
CA GLU A 304 7.16 22.17 -12.47
C GLU A 304 7.21 21.36 -13.79
N PRO A 305 7.29 22.00 -14.97
CA PRO A 305 7.12 21.33 -16.27
C PRO A 305 8.05 20.14 -16.56
N PHE A 306 9.24 20.07 -15.93
CA PHE A 306 10.23 19.01 -16.17
C PHE A 306 10.39 18.04 -14.99
N GLN A 307 9.66 18.24 -13.89
CA GLN A 307 9.81 17.47 -12.65
C GLN A 307 8.54 16.66 -12.36
N ALA A 308 8.37 15.55 -13.08
CA ALA A 308 7.28 14.61 -12.80
C ALA A 308 7.74 13.58 -11.75
N TRP A 309 7.07 13.57 -10.61
CA TRP A 309 7.40 12.71 -9.47
C TRP A 309 6.73 11.34 -9.66
N THR A 310 7.14 10.61 -10.69
CA THR A 310 6.58 9.30 -11.04
C THR A 310 7.62 8.18 -11.00
N GLY A 311 8.89 8.52 -10.71
CA GLY A 311 9.96 7.54 -10.54
C GLY A 311 9.84 6.73 -9.25
N PHE A 312 9.40 7.37 -8.16
CA PHE A 312 9.23 6.70 -6.86
C PHE A 312 8.14 5.61 -6.87
N TYR A 313 7.29 5.58 -7.90
CA TYR A 313 6.34 4.48 -8.12
C TYR A 313 7.07 3.14 -8.24
N THR A 314 8.35 3.12 -8.65
CA THR A 314 9.17 1.90 -8.81
C THR A 314 10.50 1.93 -8.05
N SER A 315 10.99 3.08 -7.57
CA SER A 315 12.25 3.15 -6.78
C SER A 315 12.28 2.13 -5.64
N ARG A 316 13.42 1.44 -5.43
CA ARG A 316 13.58 0.37 -4.44
C ARG A 316 12.52 -0.74 -4.55
N SER A 317 12.36 -1.30 -5.75
CA SER A 317 11.41 -2.38 -6.05
C SER A 317 11.54 -3.60 -5.11
N ALA A 318 12.73 -3.89 -4.57
CA ALA A 318 12.95 -4.94 -3.58
C ALA A 318 12.24 -4.64 -2.24
N LEU A 319 12.43 -3.43 -1.68
CA LEU A 319 11.78 -2.98 -0.44
C LEU A 319 10.25 -2.98 -0.56
N LYS A 320 9.71 -2.46 -1.67
CA LYS A 320 8.26 -2.51 -1.96
C LYS A 320 7.70 -3.95 -1.92
N GLY A 321 8.45 -4.91 -2.46
CA GLY A 321 8.10 -6.33 -2.41
C GLY A 321 8.23 -6.92 -1.00
N LEU A 322 9.25 -6.54 -0.22
CA LEU A 322 9.41 -6.96 1.17
C LEU A 322 8.25 -6.47 2.05
N ALA A 323 7.90 -5.18 1.94
CA ALA A 323 6.79 -4.57 2.68
C ALA A 323 5.47 -5.31 2.43
N ARG A 324 5.15 -5.65 1.18
CA ARG A 324 3.92 -6.39 0.89
C ARG A 324 3.91 -7.83 1.38
N ARG A 325 5.05 -8.53 1.35
CA ARG A 325 5.17 -9.87 1.96
C ARG A 325 5.05 -9.81 3.49
N ALA A 326 5.59 -8.78 4.11
CA ALA A 326 5.48 -8.55 5.55
C ALA A 326 4.03 -8.31 5.97
N SER A 327 3.31 -7.44 5.26
CA SER A 327 1.87 -7.20 5.46
C SER A 327 1.04 -8.48 5.28
N ALA A 328 1.28 -9.24 4.21
CA ALA A 328 0.58 -10.50 3.98
C ALA A 328 0.85 -11.56 5.06
N LEU A 329 2.08 -11.67 5.54
CA LEU A 329 2.46 -12.58 6.63
C LEU A 329 1.84 -12.14 7.96
N LEU A 330 1.78 -10.83 8.23
CA LEU A 330 1.11 -10.29 9.41
C LEU A 330 -0.37 -10.68 9.41
N TYR A 331 -1.08 -10.43 8.30
CA TYR A 331 -2.49 -10.84 8.14
C TYR A 331 -2.70 -12.35 8.39
N ALA A 332 -1.80 -13.20 7.91
CA ALA A 332 -1.84 -14.63 8.18
C ALA A 332 -1.57 -14.98 9.65
N GLY A 333 -0.57 -14.36 10.26
CA GLY A 333 -0.22 -14.58 11.67
C GLY A 333 -1.32 -14.15 12.64
N GLU A 334 -1.94 -12.99 12.39
CA GLU A 334 -3.06 -12.46 13.18
C GLU A 334 -4.25 -13.43 13.20
N SER A 335 -4.70 -13.85 12.01
CA SER A 335 -5.85 -14.75 11.88
C SER A 335 -5.55 -16.14 12.45
N MET A 336 -4.33 -16.66 12.24
CA MET A 336 -3.93 -17.95 12.80
C MET A 336 -3.86 -17.91 14.33
N PHE A 337 -3.34 -16.82 14.89
CA PHE A 337 -3.30 -16.62 16.34
C PHE A 337 -4.71 -16.46 16.94
N ALA A 338 -5.59 -15.68 16.32
CA ALA A 338 -6.97 -15.54 16.78
C ALA A 338 -7.73 -16.89 16.75
N ARG A 339 -7.50 -17.72 15.71
CA ARG A 339 -8.04 -19.08 15.61
C ARG A 339 -7.45 -20.04 16.64
N TYR A 340 -6.20 -19.85 17.03
CA TYR A 340 -5.56 -20.64 18.08
C TYR A 340 -6.12 -20.31 19.47
N MET A 341 -6.37 -19.03 19.75
CA MET A 341 -6.86 -18.58 21.06
C MET A 341 -8.32 -18.93 21.36
N TRP A 342 -9.14 -19.19 20.34
CA TRP A 342 -10.60 -19.36 20.49
C TRP A 342 -11.11 -20.64 19.81
N PRO A 343 -11.98 -21.46 20.46
CA PRO A 343 -12.74 -21.18 21.69
C PRO A 343 -11.94 -21.28 23.00
N ALA A 344 -10.84 -22.04 23.01
CA ALA A 344 -9.85 -22.05 24.08
C ALA A 344 -8.50 -22.55 23.51
N PRO A 345 -7.35 -21.97 23.90
CA PRO A 345 -6.05 -22.46 23.45
C PRO A 345 -5.81 -23.87 24.00
N LEU A 346 -5.25 -24.74 23.16
CA LEU A 346 -5.11 -26.16 23.48
C LEU A 346 -3.78 -26.52 24.17
N GLY A 347 -2.83 -25.60 24.25
CA GLY A 347 -1.50 -25.88 24.82
C GLY A 347 -0.81 -24.69 25.47
N PRO A 348 0.50 -24.78 25.79
CA PRO A 348 1.18 -23.90 26.72
C PRO A 348 1.79 -22.66 26.06
N LEU A 349 1.40 -22.33 24.82
CA LEU A 349 1.90 -21.13 24.14
C LEU A 349 1.58 -19.89 24.98
N ASP A 350 2.60 -19.13 25.37
CA ASP A 350 2.42 -17.87 26.09
C ASP A 350 1.77 -16.83 25.17
N PRO A 351 0.51 -16.39 25.45
CA PRO A 351 -0.16 -15.40 24.64
C PRO A 351 0.55 -14.04 24.65
N ALA A 352 1.25 -13.68 25.72
CA ALA A 352 1.97 -12.41 25.82
C ALA A 352 3.16 -12.39 24.84
N TRP A 353 3.95 -13.47 24.81
CA TRP A 353 5.00 -13.66 23.82
C TRP A 353 4.45 -13.62 22.38
N ALA A 354 3.34 -14.30 22.12
CA ALA A 354 2.71 -14.33 20.81
C ALA A 354 2.27 -12.92 20.34
N LEU A 355 1.59 -12.17 21.22
CA LEU A 355 1.21 -10.78 20.97
C LEU A 355 2.45 -9.90 20.69
N GLN A 356 3.55 -10.12 21.41
CA GLN A 356 4.78 -9.38 21.18
C GLN A 356 5.33 -9.60 19.76
N GLN A 357 5.31 -10.84 19.25
CA GLN A 357 5.77 -11.12 17.87
C GLN A 357 4.90 -10.41 16.82
N LEU A 358 3.57 -10.44 17.02
CA LEU A 358 2.63 -9.74 16.15
C LEU A 358 2.84 -8.22 16.21
N ARG A 359 2.96 -7.64 17.41
CA ARG A 359 3.19 -6.19 17.61
C ARG A 359 4.48 -5.70 16.95
N GLN A 360 5.57 -6.47 17.01
CA GLN A 360 6.82 -6.11 16.32
C GLN A 360 6.62 -6.00 14.81
N LEU A 361 5.88 -6.94 14.20
CA LEU A 361 5.59 -6.86 12.77
C LEU A 361 4.53 -5.79 12.44
N ARG A 362 3.53 -5.55 13.30
CA ARG A 362 2.60 -4.41 13.15
C ARG A 362 3.35 -3.08 13.09
N TRP A 363 4.32 -2.89 14.01
CA TRP A 363 5.16 -1.70 14.02
C TRP A 363 5.94 -1.54 12.71
N ALA A 364 6.66 -2.58 12.28
CA ALA A 364 7.50 -2.53 11.08
C ALA A 364 6.68 -2.31 9.79
N VAL A 365 5.52 -2.97 9.66
CA VAL A 365 4.62 -2.76 8.52
C VAL A 365 4.02 -1.36 8.54
N SER A 366 3.70 -0.80 9.71
CA SER A 366 3.16 0.55 9.84
C SER A 366 4.22 1.63 9.55
N GLU A 367 5.44 1.43 10.05
CA GLU A 367 6.58 2.34 9.90
C GLU A 367 6.98 2.51 8.42
N VAL A 368 7.09 1.40 7.68
CA VAL A 368 7.51 1.47 6.27
C VAL A 368 6.48 2.16 5.36
N GLN A 369 5.25 2.42 5.82
CA GLN A 369 4.28 3.18 5.02
C GLN A 369 4.63 4.68 4.92
N HIS A 370 5.60 5.15 5.70
CA HIS A 370 6.08 6.54 5.66
C HIS A 370 6.37 6.99 4.21
N HIS A 371 6.13 8.27 3.93
CA HIS A 371 6.26 8.80 2.58
C HIS A 371 7.70 8.92 2.05
N ASP A 372 8.70 8.62 2.89
CA ASP A 372 10.08 8.38 2.44
C ASP A 372 10.53 6.92 2.48
N ALA A 373 9.73 6.02 3.04
CA ALA A 373 10.11 4.62 3.23
C ALA A 373 9.70 3.77 2.03
N VAL A 374 8.43 3.36 1.94
CA VAL A 374 7.93 2.53 0.84
C VAL A 374 8.10 3.18 -0.53
N THR A 375 8.17 4.52 -0.59
CA THR A 375 8.45 5.30 -1.81
C THR A 375 9.86 5.07 -2.34
N GLY A 376 10.81 4.70 -1.49
CA GLY A 376 12.20 4.45 -1.86
C GLY A 376 13.02 5.73 -1.99
N THR A 377 12.67 6.79 -1.25
CA THR A 377 13.27 8.12 -1.31
C THR A 377 14.17 8.44 -0.11
N GLU A 378 14.31 7.51 0.83
CA GLU A 378 15.21 7.51 1.96
C GLU A 378 16.68 7.25 1.61
N SER A 379 17.59 7.55 2.54
CA SER A 379 19.01 7.17 2.42
C SER A 379 19.23 5.66 2.54
N PRO A 380 20.29 5.09 1.95
CA PRO A 380 20.58 3.65 2.06
C PRO A 380 20.63 3.13 3.51
N LYS A 381 21.13 3.92 4.46
CA LYS A 381 21.18 3.53 5.88
C LYS A 381 19.78 3.39 6.48
N VAL A 382 18.85 4.27 6.12
CA VAL A 382 17.46 4.25 6.60
C VAL A 382 16.68 3.13 5.91
N ARG A 383 16.94 2.87 4.63
CA ARG A 383 16.43 1.68 3.93
C ARG A 383 16.79 0.41 4.68
N ASP A 384 18.08 0.24 5.03
CA ASP A 384 18.58 -0.97 5.69
C ASP A 384 17.89 -1.19 7.04
N MET A 385 17.61 -0.12 7.79
CA MET A 385 16.81 -0.16 9.01
C MET A 385 15.38 -0.69 8.76
N TYR A 386 14.67 -0.18 7.74
CA TYR A 386 13.34 -0.68 7.41
C TYR A 386 13.37 -2.16 7.00
N GLU A 387 14.34 -2.56 6.18
CA GLU A 387 14.51 -3.95 5.77
C GLU A 387 14.79 -4.88 6.97
N GLU A 388 15.63 -4.45 7.91
CA GLU A 388 15.93 -5.17 9.15
C GLU A 388 14.70 -5.32 10.05
N HIS A 389 13.96 -4.24 10.28
CA HIS A 389 12.74 -4.25 11.10
C HIS A 389 11.68 -5.20 10.49
N LEU A 390 11.44 -5.12 9.18
CA LEU A 390 10.52 -6.01 8.48
C LEU A 390 10.98 -7.46 8.56
N ALA A 391 12.24 -7.75 8.25
CA ALA A 391 12.77 -9.12 8.27
C ALA A 391 12.70 -9.74 9.67
N SER A 392 13.04 -8.97 10.71
CA SER A 392 13.00 -9.40 12.11
C SER A 392 11.57 -9.68 12.57
N GLY A 393 10.63 -8.78 12.30
CA GLY A 393 9.22 -8.98 12.62
C GLY A 393 8.62 -10.19 11.87
N MET A 394 8.95 -10.36 10.59
CA MET A 394 8.51 -11.52 9.80
C MET A 394 9.04 -12.83 10.39
N LEU A 395 10.29 -12.86 10.86
CA LEU A 395 10.86 -14.01 11.54
C LEU A 395 10.11 -14.33 12.84
N GLY A 396 9.79 -13.32 13.65
CA GLY A 396 9.01 -13.47 14.88
C GLY A 396 7.64 -14.10 14.61
N VAL A 397 6.90 -13.60 13.62
CA VAL A 397 5.58 -14.14 13.25
C VAL A 397 5.67 -15.56 12.67
N ARG A 398 6.70 -15.88 11.87
CA ARG A 398 6.91 -17.28 11.43
C ARG A 398 7.16 -18.23 12.61
N LYS A 399 7.95 -17.80 13.61
CA LYS A 399 8.16 -18.58 14.84
C LYS A 399 6.86 -18.78 15.60
N LEU A 400 6.02 -17.76 15.71
CA LEU A 400 4.69 -17.86 16.30
C LEU A 400 3.84 -18.90 15.56
N MET A 401 3.69 -18.77 14.24
CA MET A 401 2.90 -19.70 13.43
C MET A 401 3.43 -21.14 13.53
N ALA A 402 4.75 -21.33 13.49
CA ALA A 402 5.36 -22.64 13.70
C ALA A 402 5.07 -23.20 15.09
N SER A 403 5.09 -22.36 16.14
CA SER A 403 4.76 -22.78 17.51
C SER A 403 3.29 -23.21 17.63
N ILE A 404 2.36 -22.51 16.97
CA ILE A 404 0.94 -22.90 16.89
C ILE A 404 0.79 -24.28 16.23
N VAL A 405 1.53 -24.55 15.14
CA VAL A 405 1.50 -25.86 14.46
C VAL A 405 2.04 -26.98 15.36
N LEU A 406 3.13 -26.71 16.08
CA LEU A 406 3.76 -27.69 16.97
C LEU A 406 2.94 -27.98 18.23
N ASP A 407 2.09 -27.04 18.64
CA ASP A 407 1.22 -27.15 19.81
C ASP A 407 -0.11 -27.90 19.54
N GLY A 408 -0.34 -28.32 18.29
CA GLY A 408 -1.44 -29.25 18.00
C GLY A 408 -1.30 -30.55 18.81
N PRO A 409 -2.41 -31.27 19.11
CA PRO A 409 -2.35 -32.51 19.87
C PRO A 409 -1.27 -33.46 19.32
N GLN A 410 -0.60 -34.21 20.18
CA GLN A 410 0.30 -35.28 19.77
C GLN A 410 -0.37 -36.60 20.14
N PRO A 411 -0.62 -37.54 19.21
CA PRO A 411 -1.17 -38.84 19.57
C PRO A 411 -0.12 -39.63 20.34
N GLY A 412 -0.32 -39.75 21.65
CA GLY A 412 0.39 -40.71 22.50
C GLY A 412 1.64 -40.19 23.19
N ALA A 413 1.48 -39.26 24.13
CA ALA A 413 2.49 -38.94 25.16
C ALA A 413 2.68 -40.08 26.21
N GLY A 414 2.71 -41.34 25.75
CA GLY A 414 2.79 -42.53 26.62
C GLY A 414 3.50 -43.74 26.01
N ARG A 415 4.05 -43.66 24.79
CA ARG A 415 4.89 -44.72 24.24
C ARG A 415 6.22 -44.14 23.79
N ALA A 416 7.30 -44.61 24.44
CA ALA A 416 8.67 -44.35 24.02
C ALA A 416 8.80 -44.64 22.52
N ALA A 417 9.40 -43.71 21.78
CA ALA A 417 9.76 -43.91 20.38
C ALA A 417 10.55 -45.21 20.26
N PRO A 418 10.18 -46.14 19.34
CA PRO A 418 11.03 -47.29 19.07
C PRO A 418 12.39 -46.77 18.60
N ALA A 419 13.47 -47.41 19.05
CA ALA A 419 14.82 -47.11 18.61
C ALA A 419 14.88 -47.04 17.08
N ALA A 420 15.53 -46.00 16.55
CA ALA A 420 15.70 -45.79 15.12
C ALA A 420 16.29 -47.06 14.46
N ASP A 421 15.56 -47.62 13.50
CA ASP A 421 16.03 -48.75 12.70
C ASP A 421 17.21 -48.27 11.83
N PRO A 422 18.41 -48.87 11.92
CA PRO A 422 19.60 -48.43 11.18
C PRO A 422 19.48 -48.51 9.65
N GLY A 423 18.37 -49.05 9.14
CA GLY A 423 18.05 -49.18 7.72
C GLY A 423 17.00 -48.20 7.17
N ALA A 424 16.53 -47.23 7.96
CA ALA A 424 15.55 -46.24 7.49
C ALA A 424 16.17 -45.32 6.42
N GLY A 425 15.52 -45.24 5.24
CA GLY A 425 15.92 -44.34 4.15
C GLY A 425 15.95 -42.86 4.56
N PRO A 426 16.35 -41.95 3.64
CA PRO A 426 16.47 -40.52 3.96
C PRO A 426 15.20 -39.96 4.59
N ALA A 427 15.36 -39.16 5.64
CA ALA A 427 14.27 -38.55 6.40
C ALA A 427 13.32 -37.77 5.46
N GLY A 428 12.01 -38.01 5.60
CA GLY A 428 10.98 -37.24 4.91
C GLY A 428 10.82 -35.82 5.50
N HIS A 429 10.04 -34.98 4.84
CA HIS A 429 9.69 -33.63 5.30
C HIS A 429 8.18 -33.53 5.47
N PHE A 430 7.73 -32.74 6.44
CA PHE A 430 6.31 -32.39 6.55
C PHE A 430 6.15 -30.91 6.24
N VAL A 431 5.03 -30.59 5.61
CA VAL A 431 4.67 -29.24 5.23
C VAL A 431 3.30 -28.92 5.77
N THR A 432 3.18 -27.79 6.45
CA THR A 432 1.89 -27.24 6.85
C THR A 432 1.60 -26.01 6.01
N ALA A 433 0.46 -26.00 5.35
CA ALA A 433 0.04 -24.88 4.50
C ALA A 433 -1.21 -24.23 5.09
N TYR A 434 -1.07 -22.98 5.57
CA TYR A 434 -2.16 -22.20 6.14
C TYR A 434 -2.75 -21.25 5.09
N ASN A 435 -4.06 -21.32 4.88
CA ASN A 435 -4.81 -20.39 4.03
C ASN A 435 -5.42 -19.28 4.90
N PRO A 436 -4.94 -18.04 4.78
CA PRO A 436 -5.43 -16.94 5.60
C PRO A 436 -6.70 -16.28 5.02
N LEU A 437 -7.13 -16.65 3.81
CA LEU A 437 -8.36 -16.11 3.22
C LEU A 437 -9.59 -16.82 3.77
N ALA A 438 -10.68 -16.09 3.95
CA ALA A 438 -11.99 -16.63 4.37
C ALA A 438 -12.76 -17.28 3.21
N TRP A 439 -12.03 -17.96 2.33
CA TRP A 439 -12.56 -18.77 1.23
C TRP A 439 -11.69 -20.02 1.10
N THR A 440 -12.26 -21.10 0.61
CA THR A 440 -11.45 -22.24 0.17
C THR A 440 -10.57 -21.81 -1.01
N VAL A 441 -9.27 -22.09 -0.93
CA VAL A 441 -8.31 -21.77 -1.99
C VAL A 441 -7.74 -23.06 -2.55
N THR A 442 -7.94 -23.25 -3.86
CA THR A 442 -7.21 -24.24 -4.66
C THR A 442 -6.01 -23.56 -5.32
N THR A 443 -4.79 -23.99 -5.02
CA THR A 443 -3.57 -23.41 -5.59
C THR A 443 -2.45 -24.43 -5.71
N ILE A 444 -1.40 -24.06 -6.44
CA ILE A 444 -0.14 -24.80 -6.47
C ILE A 444 0.78 -24.26 -5.37
N ILE A 445 1.20 -25.14 -4.47
CA ILE A 445 2.28 -24.89 -3.52
C ILE A 445 3.59 -25.30 -4.17
N THR A 446 4.60 -24.45 -4.07
CA THR A 446 5.93 -24.68 -4.68
C THR A 446 6.99 -24.78 -3.60
N LEU A 447 7.78 -25.85 -3.64
CA LEU A 447 8.82 -26.16 -2.66
C LEU A 447 10.12 -26.54 -3.38
N THR A 448 11.26 -26.24 -2.76
CA THR A 448 12.56 -26.74 -3.23
C THR A 448 12.92 -28.01 -2.46
N VAL A 449 13.23 -29.09 -3.18
CA VAL A 449 13.59 -30.40 -2.61
C VAL A 449 14.92 -30.91 -3.19
N ALA A 450 15.63 -31.75 -2.45
CA ALA A 450 16.94 -32.28 -2.86
C ALA A 450 16.87 -33.57 -3.71
N PHE A 451 15.67 -34.11 -3.95
CA PHE A 451 15.49 -35.43 -4.56
C PHE A 451 14.66 -35.34 -5.84
N PRO A 452 15.00 -36.09 -6.91
CA PRO A 452 14.25 -36.09 -8.17
C PRO A 452 12.93 -36.88 -8.10
N GLY A 453 12.76 -37.76 -7.10
CA GLY A 453 11.58 -38.60 -6.94
C GLY A 453 11.02 -38.50 -5.53
N VAL A 454 9.77 -38.04 -5.42
CA VAL A 454 9.08 -37.82 -4.15
C VAL A 454 7.65 -38.36 -4.21
N SER A 455 7.15 -38.94 -3.13
CA SER A 455 5.72 -39.16 -2.90
C SER A 455 5.20 -38.08 -1.95
N VAL A 456 3.99 -37.58 -2.24
CA VAL A 456 3.30 -36.57 -1.42
C VAL A 456 1.99 -37.17 -0.94
N THR A 457 1.75 -37.08 0.36
CA THR A 457 0.54 -37.58 1.02
C THR A 457 -0.11 -36.49 1.86
N ASP A 458 -1.44 -36.50 1.96
CA ASP A 458 -2.19 -35.64 2.89
C ASP A 458 -2.13 -36.18 4.33
N GLU A 459 -2.76 -35.47 5.27
CA GLU A 459 -2.84 -35.90 6.67
C GLU A 459 -3.56 -37.25 6.90
N LEU A 460 -4.32 -37.76 5.92
CA LEU A 460 -4.99 -39.06 5.97
C LEU A 460 -4.16 -40.17 5.31
N GLY A 461 -2.97 -39.83 4.78
CA GLY A 461 -2.10 -40.75 4.06
C GLY A 461 -2.49 -40.98 2.59
N HIS A 462 -3.47 -40.24 2.07
CA HIS A 462 -3.84 -40.34 0.66
C HIS A 462 -2.84 -39.61 -0.22
N SER A 463 -2.57 -40.14 -1.41
CA SER A 463 -1.69 -39.50 -2.39
C SER A 463 -2.28 -38.18 -2.88
N VAL A 464 -1.46 -37.13 -2.90
CA VAL A 464 -1.82 -35.80 -3.40
C VAL A 464 -1.16 -35.58 -4.77
N PRO A 465 -1.87 -35.04 -5.77
CA PRO A 465 -1.28 -34.72 -7.06
C PRO A 465 -0.07 -33.79 -6.89
N ALA A 466 1.08 -34.26 -7.38
CA ALA A 466 2.32 -33.52 -7.35
C ALA A 466 3.12 -33.67 -8.66
N GLN A 467 3.89 -32.64 -8.99
CA GLN A 467 4.78 -32.59 -10.13
C GLN A 467 6.15 -32.10 -9.67
N ILE A 468 7.21 -32.60 -10.27
CA ILE A 468 8.58 -32.18 -9.97
C ILE A 468 9.34 -31.78 -11.23
N GLN A 469 10.20 -30.77 -11.14
CA GLN A 469 11.01 -30.25 -12.23
C GLN A 469 12.38 -29.77 -11.74
N SER A 470 13.38 -29.70 -12.61
CA SER A 470 14.71 -29.19 -12.24
C SER A 470 14.65 -27.70 -11.88
N SER A 471 15.38 -27.30 -10.83
CA SER A 471 15.53 -25.90 -10.45
C SER A 471 16.42 -25.15 -11.44
N THR A 472 16.05 -23.90 -11.74
CA THR A 472 16.87 -22.96 -12.52
C THR A 472 17.91 -22.25 -11.68
N GLU A 473 17.71 -22.19 -10.36
CA GLU A 473 18.58 -21.46 -9.43
C GLU A 473 19.66 -22.35 -8.81
N THR A 474 19.30 -23.60 -8.48
CA THR A 474 20.20 -24.54 -7.80
C THR A 474 20.27 -25.86 -8.58
N PRO A 475 21.36 -26.17 -9.30
CA PRO A 475 21.44 -27.34 -10.19
C PRO A 475 21.23 -28.69 -9.51
N SER A 476 21.55 -28.80 -8.21
CA SER A 476 21.35 -30.03 -7.41
C SER A 476 19.95 -30.17 -6.81
N ALA A 477 19.10 -29.15 -6.96
CA ALA A 477 17.77 -29.11 -6.38
C ALA A 477 16.66 -29.21 -7.43
N TYR A 478 15.48 -29.57 -6.96
CA TYR A 478 14.29 -29.74 -7.75
C TYR A 478 13.17 -28.87 -7.18
N ILE A 479 12.29 -28.39 -8.04
CA ILE A 479 11.08 -27.66 -7.70
C ILE A 479 9.93 -28.66 -7.68
N LEU A 480 9.31 -28.83 -6.52
CA LEU A 480 8.13 -29.65 -6.29
C LEU A 480 6.89 -28.75 -6.27
N HIS A 481 5.93 -29.05 -7.14
CA HIS A 481 4.61 -28.44 -7.21
C HIS A 481 3.57 -29.39 -6.63
N ILE A 482 2.79 -28.93 -5.65
CA ILE A 482 1.74 -29.70 -4.98
C ILE A 482 0.40 -28.98 -5.23
N LEU A 483 -0.61 -29.71 -5.74
CA LEU A 483 -1.95 -29.17 -5.85
C LEU A 483 -2.64 -29.25 -4.48
N ALA A 484 -2.89 -28.09 -3.87
CA ALA A 484 -3.46 -27.97 -2.54
C ALA A 484 -4.85 -27.32 -2.59
N THR A 485 -5.82 -27.88 -1.87
CA THR A 485 -7.13 -27.27 -1.62
C THR A 485 -7.30 -27.06 -0.12
N ILE A 486 -7.21 -25.80 0.31
CA ILE A 486 -7.14 -25.45 1.73
C ILE A 486 -8.38 -24.62 2.10
N PRO A 487 -9.21 -25.07 3.06
CA PRO A 487 -10.37 -24.31 3.51
C PRO A 487 -9.99 -22.95 4.12
N GLY A 488 -10.95 -22.04 4.24
CA GLY A 488 -10.68 -20.70 4.72
C GLY A 488 -10.28 -20.65 6.20
N LEU A 489 -9.29 -19.82 6.53
CA LEU A 489 -8.69 -19.69 7.87
C LEU A 489 -8.32 -21.04 8.49
N SER A 490 -7.77 -21.92 7.68
CA SER A 490 -7.46 -23.31 8.02
C SER A 490 -6.08 -23.70 7.49
N TYR A 491 -5.50 -24.77 8.02
CA TYR A 491 -4.29 -25.37 7.46
C TYR A 491 -4.48 -26.84 7.12
N ARG A 492 -3.63 -27.33 6.19
CA ARG A 492 -3.51 -28.75 5.79
C ARG A 492 -2.07 -29.21 5.99
N HIS A 493 -1.88 -30.51 6.18
CA HIS A 493 -0.55 -31.10 6.34
C HIS A 493 -0.24 -32.03 5.17
N TYR A 494 1.01 -31.98 4.72
CA TYR A 494 1.50 -32.81 3.62
C TYR A 494 2.78 -33.51 4.05
N GLY A 495 2.82 -34.84 3.93
CA GLY A 495 4.02 -35.64 4.09
C GLY A 495 4.75 -35.82 2.76
N ILE A 496 6.04 -35.49 2.72
CA ILE A 496 6.90 -35.58 1.52
C ILE A 496 8.00 -36.62 1.80
N ARG A 497 8.03 -37.69 1.02
CA ARG A 497 9.02 -38.77 1.20
C ARG A 497 9.79 -39.03 -0.09
N PRO A 498 11.12 -39.24 -0.03
CA PRO A 498 11.87 -39.71 -1.18
C PRO A 498 11.42 -41.11 -1.60
N THR A 499 11.11 -41.32 -2.87
CA THR A 499 10.81 -42.65 -3.41
C THR A 499 12.13 -43.34 -3.75
N ALA A 500 12.82 -43.90 -2.76
CA ALA A 500 14.01 -44.73 -3.04
C ALA A 500 13.62 -45.93 -3.92
N GLY A 501 14.47 -46.27 -4.91
CA GLY A 501 14.20 -47.26 -5.97
C GLY A 501 13.38 -48.46 -5.48
N THR A 502 12.15 -48.55 -6.00
CA THR A 502 11.12 -49.58 -5.79
C THR A 502 11.60 -50.86 -5.08
N ARG A 503 11.27 -51.01 -3.79
CA ARG A 503 10.99 -52.35 -3.23
C ARG A 503 9.62 -52.76 -3.80
N GLN A 504 9.59 -53.90 -4.51
CA GLN A 504 8.36 -54.48 -5.05
C GLN A 504 7.32 -54.63 -3.93
N GLY A 505 6.18 -53.93 -4.03
CA GLY A 505 4.99 -54.24 -3.23
C GLY A 505 4.08 -53.08 -2.85
N THR A 506 4.54 -51.82 -2.81
CA THR A 506 3.69 -50.66 -2.45
C THR A 506 3.57 -49.67 -3.62
N GLN A 507 2.38 -49.60 -4.22
CA GLN A 507 2.00 -48.62 -5.25
C GLN A 507 1.77 -47.23 -4.63
N GLU A 508 2.79 -46.59 -4.05
CA GLU A 508 2.69 -45.15 -3.78
C GLU A 508 2.87 -44.37 -5.10
N ALA A 509 1.90 -43.53 -5.46
CA ALA A 509 1.99 -42.71 -6.67
C ALA A 509 3.04 -41.60 -6.48
N ALA A 510 4.16 -41.72 -7.20
CA ALA A 510 5.23 -40.73 -7.20
C ALA A 510 4.81 -39.44 -7.95
N ALA A 511 5.39 -38.31 -7.55
CA ALA A 511 5.25 -37.04 -8.24
C ALA A 511 5.73 -37.17 -9.70
N THR A 512 4.98 -36.58 -10.64
CA THR A 512 5.32 -36.73 -12.05
C THR A 512 6.44 -35.78 -12.45
N MET A 513 7.49 -36.31 -13.06
CA MET A 513 8.60 -35.51 -13.60
C MET A 513 8.14 -34.73 -14.83
N ALA A 514 8.39 -33.42 -14.86
CA ALA A 514 8.12 -32.58 -16.03
C ALA A 514 9.15 -32.81 -17.15
N SER A 515 8.73 -32.65 -18.39
CA SER A 515 9.60 -32.73 -19.57
C SER A 515 9.94 -31.34 -20.10
N THR A 516 11.20 -31.09 -20.41
CA THR A 516 11.67 -29.80 -20.94
C THR A 516 11.90 -29.87 -22.45
N LEU A 517 11.23 -28.98 -23.18
CA LEU A 517 11.45 -28.72 -24.60
C LEU A 517 12.26 -27.43 -24.74
N ARG A 518 13.39 -27.48 -25.45
CA ARG A 518 14.27 -26.32 -25.65
C ARG A 518 14.17 -25.81 -27.07
N PHE A 519 14.08 -24.49 -27.20
CA PHE A 519 14.05 -23.79 -28.47
C PHE A 519 15.29 -22.91 -28.56
N GLY A 520 16.05 -23.06 -29.64
CA GLY A 520 17.31 -22.33 -29.83
C GLY A 520 17.11 -20.81 -29.82
N ARG A 521 18.17 -20.11 -29.45
CA ARG A 521 18.23 -18.64 -29.39
C ARG A 521 17.80 -18.00 -30.72
N ARG A 522 16.97 -16.95 -30.64
CA ARG A 522 16.48 -16.16 -31.78
C ARG A 522 16.88 -14.69 -31.64
N LEU A 523 17.21 -14.06 -32.76
CA LEU A 523 17.51 -12.62 -32.82
C LEU A 523 16.22 -11.81 -32.95
N ARG A 524 16.17 -10.64 -32.30
CA ARG A 524 15.00 -9.74 -32.26
C ARG A 524 14.37 -9.41 -33.63
N ARG A 525 15.13 -9.45 -34.72
CA ARG A 525 14.69 -9.06 -36.07
C ARG A 525 14.44 -10.22 -37.04
N HIS A 526 14.58 -11.47 -36.60
CA HIS A 526 14.49 -12.61 -37.50
C HIS A 526 13.05 -13.14 -37.63
N ALA A 527 12.17 -12.44 -38.36
CA ALA A 527 10.93 -13.04 -38.86
C ALA A 527 11.21 -13.68 -40.22
N SER A 528 11.11 -15.01 -40.32
CA SER A 528 11.30 -15.69 -41.61
C SER A 528 10.20 -15.34 -42.61
N LEU A 529 10.56 -15.27 -43.90
CA LEU A 529 9.63 -15.11 -45.03
C LEU A 529 8.73 -16.35 -45.26
N GLY A 530 9.02 -17.48 -44.60
CA GLY A 530 8.15 -18.66 -44.54
C GLY A 530 7.15 -18.55 -43.39
N GLY A 531 5.92 -19.04 -43.59
CA GLY A 531 4.80 -18.89 -42.64
C GLY A 531 5.13 -19.20 -41.18
N ARG A 532 4.49 -18.48 -40.26
CA ARG A 532 4.77 -18.50 -38.81
C ARG A 532 4.57 -19.89 -38.20
N ARG A 533 5.57 -20.39 -37.47
CA ARG A 533 5.47 -21.65 -36.70
C ARG A 533 5.05 -21.37 -35.26
N LEU A 534 3.81 -21.70 -34.91
CA LEU A 534 3.25 -21.46 -33.59
C LEU A 534 3.26 -22.72 -32.71
N VAL A 535 3.66 -22.58 -31.45
CA VAL A 535 3.57 -23.63 -30.41
C VAL A 535 2.44 -23.28 -29.45
N PRO A 536 1.42 -24.15 -29.31
CA PRO A 536 0.40 -23.98 -28.30
C PRO A 536 0.87 -24.49 -26.93
N VAL A 537 0.71 -23.66 -25.91
CA VAL A 537 0.73 -24.03 -24.50
C VAL A 537 -0.66 -23.75 -23.94
N LEU A 538 -1.30 -24.76 -23.39
CA LEU A 538 -2.70 -24.69 -22.99
C LEU A 538 -2.87 -25.09 -21.54
N ASN A 539 -3.91 -24.57 -20.91
CA ASN A 539 -4.55 -25.16 -19.73
C ASN A 539 -6.06 -25.19 -19.95
N ASP A 540 -6.83 -25.41 -18.89
CA ASP A 540 -8.30 -25.52 -18.96
C ASP A 540 -8.98 -24.25 -19.48
N CYS A 541 -8.39 -23.07 -19.28
CA CYS A 541 -9.04 -21.77 -19.51
C CYS A 541 -8.36 -20.92 -20.60
N TYR A 542 -7.08 -21.18 -20.90
CA TYR A 542 -6.29 -20.45 -21.88
C TYR A 542 -5.57 -21.36 -22.88
N THR A 543 -5.35 -20.80 -24.07
CA THR A 543 -4.35 -21.28 -25.03
C THR A 543 -3.42 -20.13 -25.36
N VAL A 544 -2.17 -20.23 -24.91
CA VAL A 544 -1.08 -19.30 -25.22
C VAL A 544 -0.35 -19.83 -26.44
N LEU A 545 -0.26 -19.02 -27.49
CA LEU A 545 0.51 -19.34 -28.70
C LEU A 545 1.82 -18.59 -28.65
N LEU A 546 2.93 -19.33 -28.77
CA LEU A 546 4.29 -18.78 -28.88
C LEU A 546 4.79 -18.95 -30.30
N ASP A 547 5.53 -17.97 -30.81
CA ASP A 547 6.12 -18.00 -32.14
C ASP A 547 7.55 -18.54 -32.08
N GLN A 548 7.86 -19.65 -32.76
CA GLN A 548 9.19 -20.28 -32.75
C GLN A 548 10.25 -19.50 -33.54
N ASP A 549 9.82 -18.59 -34.41
CA ASP A 549 10.73 -17.77 -35.21
C ASP A 549 11.23 -16.57 -34.38
N THR A 550 10.43 -16.11 -33.41
CA THR A 550 10.78 -15.01 -32.50
C THR A 550 11.05 -15.44 -31.05
N ASN A 551 10.63 -16.64 -30.64
CA ASN A 551 10.56 -17.10 -29.24
C ASN A 551 9.73 -16.19 -28.31
N LEU A 552 8.79 -15.41 -28.87
CA LEU A 552 7.93 -14.51 -28.12
C LEU A 552 6.48 -15.01 -28.07
N MET A 553 5.72 -14.49 -27.10
CA MET A 553 4.27 -14.64 -27.07
C MET A 553 3.67 -13.98 -28.32
N HIS A 554 2.77 -14.70 -28.99
CA HIS A 554 2.08 -14.23 -30.19
C HIS A 554 0.62 -13.85 -29.89
N SER A 555 -0.07 -14.67 -29.10
CA SER A 555 -1.47 -14.45 -28.76
C SER A 555 -1.91 -15.31 -27.59
N VAL A 556 -2.92 -14.85 -26.87
CA VAL A 556 -3.61 -15.63 -25.84
C VAL A 556 -5.08 -15.75 -26.23
N ARG A 557 -5.58 -16.97 -26.20
CA ARG A 557 -6.98 -17.29 -26.46
C ARG A 557 -7.66 -17.74 -25.18
N GLU A 558 -8.71 -17.02 -24.78
CA GLU A 558 -9.61 -17.44 -23.71
C GLU A 558 -10.59 -18.48 -24.27
N ARG A 559 -10.57 -19.68 -23.69
CA ARG A 559 -11.16 -20.88 -24.29
C ARG A 559 -12.68 -20.89 -24.28
N GLN A 560 -13.32 -20.31 -23.25
CA GLN A 560 -14.78 -20.33 -23.10
C GLN A 560 -15.47 -19.38 -24.08
N SER A 561 -15.00 -18.12 -24.16
CA SER A 561 -15.54 -17.13 -25.10
C SER A 561 -14.98 -17.26 -26.52
N ASN A 562 -13.99 -18.15 -26.71
CA ASN A 562 -13.34 -18.37 -28.01
C ASN A 562 -12.73 -17.06 -28.56
N ARG A 563 -12.27 -16.18 -27.67
CA ARG A 563 -11.66 -14.89 -28.02
C ARG A 563 -10.15 -14.99 -27.95
N THR A 564 -9.51 -14.67 -29.06
CA THR A 564 -8.05 -14.53 -29.17
C THR A 564 -7.71 -13.06 -29.14
N VAL A 565 -6.72 -12.69 -28.31
CA VAL A 565 -6.07 -11.39 -28.32
C VAL A 565 -4.64 -11.61 -28.77
N HIS A 566 -4.24 -10.93 -29.85
CA HIS A 566 -2.85 -10.93 -30.28
C HIS A 566 -2.05 -10.08 -29.32
N MET A 567 -0.99 -10.65 -28.74
CA MET A 567 -0.17 -9.93 -27.78
C MET A 567 1.26 -10.44 -27.76
N THR A 568 2.18 -9.51 -27.55
CA THR A 568 3.60 -9.78 -27.30
C THR A 568 4.08 -9.00 -26.08
N GLN A 569 5.11 -9.51 -25.43
CA GLN A 569 5.75 -8.88 -24.28
C GLN A 569 7.25 -8.73 -24.55
N GLU A 570 7.77 -7.53 -24.29
CA GLU A 570 9.19 -7.24 -24.48
C GLU A 570 9.73 -6.36 -23.35
N PHE A 571 11.02 -6.54 -23.04
CA PHE A 571 11.75 -5.66 -22.14
C PHE A 571 12.32 -4.47 -22.89
N LEU A 572 12.04 -3.27 -22.38
CA LEU A 572 12.57 -2.01 -22.86
C LEU A 572 13.27 -1.27 -21.72
N GLU A 573 14.12 -0.31 -22.06
CA GLU A 573 14.77 0.60 -21.14
C GLU A 573 14.52 2.04 -21.56
N TYR A 574 14.15 2.89 -20.60
CA TYR A 574 14.36 4.32 -20.74
C TYR A 574 15.81 4.64 -20.41
N HIS A 575 16.45 5.41 -21.29
CA HIS A 575 17.77 5.97 -21.07
C HIS A 575 17.59 7.39 -20.55
N VAL A 576 18.16 7.65 -19.38
CA VAL A 576 17.93 8.91 -18.66
C VAL A 576 19.24 9.65 -18.41
N ASN A 577 19.13 10.96 -18.23
CA ASN A 577 20.27 11.81 -17.89
C ASN A 577 20.58 11.70 -16.40
N GLY A 578 21.88 11.65 -16.09
CA GLY A 578 22.40 11.59 -14.72
C GLY A 578 23.39 12.70 -14.38
N ASP A 579 23.40 13.78 -15.17
CA ASP A 579 24.24 14.95 -14.94
C ASP A 579 23.39 16.22 -15.01
N VAL A 580 23.26 16.92 -13.87
CA VAL A 580 22.45 18.15 -13.77
C VAL A 580 22.94 19.26 -14.70
N LYS A 581 24.20 19.19 -15.16
CA LYS A 581 24.76 20.15 -16.12
C LYS A 581 24.28 19.92 -17.55
N GLN A 582 23.76 18.72 -17.85
CA GLN A 582 23.30 18.32 -19.19
C GLN A 582 21.78 18.45 -19.36
N GLY A 583 21.04 18.74 -18.30
CA GLY A 583 19.59 18.94 -18.31
C GLY A 583 18.90 18.33 -17.09
N PRO A 584 17.56 18.21 -17.12
CA PRO A 584 16.80 17.48 -16.10
C PRO A 584 17.32 16.05 -15.93
N ILE A 585 17.26 15.53 -14.71
CA ILE A 585 17.75 14.20 -14.34
C ILE A 585 16.62 13.36 -13.74
N SER A 586 16.72 12.04 -13.90
CA SER A 586 15.95 11.11 -13.08
C SER A 586 16.65 10.90 -11.74
N ASP A 587 15.89 10.74 -10.67
CA ASP A 587 16.39 10.38 -9.33
C ASP A 587 15.37 9.46 -8.62
N ASN A 588 15.48 9.32 -7.30
CA ASN A 588 14.61 8.47 -6.50
C ASN A 588 13.13 8.88 -6.60
N TYR A 589 12.85 10.16 -6.82
CA TYR A 589 11.52 10.76 -6.94
C TYR A 589 11.07 10.85 -8.39
N MET A 590 11.93 11.47 -9.21
CA MET A 590 11.60 11.94 -10.54
C MET A 590 11.92 10.91 -11.62
N PHE A 591 11.05 10.89 -12.64
CA PHE A 591 11.27 10.18 -13.89
C PHE A 591 11.28 11.20 -15.03
N THR A 592 12.42 11.35 -15.69
CA THR A 592 12.62 12.35 -16.75
C THR A 592 13.23 11.73 -18.01
N PRO A 593 12.50 10.85 -18.71
CA PRO A 593 12.97 10.30 -19.97
C PRO A 593 12.99 11.38 -21.05
N LYS A 594 14.05 11.40 -21.85
CA LYS A 594 14.13 12.29 -23.01
C LYS A 594 13.44 11.69 -24.25
N ASP A 595 13.66 10.41 -24.46
CA ASP A 595 13.21 9.66 -25.62
C ASP A 595 12.30 8.49 -25.19
N GLY A 596 11.57 7.91 -26.15
CA GLY A 596 10.79 6.70 -25.90
C GLY A 596 11.69 5.51 -25.51
N ALA A 597 11.14 4.55 -24.75
CA ALA A 597 11.88 3.37 -24.32
C ALA A 597 12.42 2.57 -25.52
N ALA A 598 13.68 2.15 -25.44
CA ALA A 598 14.37 1.37 -26.45
C ALA A 598 14.45 -0.11 -26.04
N PRO A 599 14.43 -1.09 -26.96
CA PRO A 599 14.44 -2.49 -26.54
C PRO A 599 15.80 -2.90 -25.97
N ALA A 600 15.76 -3.54 -24.80
CA ALA A 600 16.91 -3.78 -23.91
C ALA A 600 17.60 -5.13 -24.13
N TRP A 601 17.30 -5.79 -25.25
CA TRP A 601 17.75 -7.13 -25.58
C TRP A 601 17.96 -7.30 -27.09
N GLU A 602 18.88 -8.20 -27.46
CA GLU A 602 19.22 -8.54 -28.85
C GLU A 602 18.78 -9.96 -29.24
N ALA A 603 18.77 -10.88 -28.28
CA ALA A 603 18.39 -12.27 -28.51
C ALA A 603 17.54 -12.84 -27.37
N VAL A 604 16.68 -13.81 -27.69
CA VAL A 604 15.84 -14.51 -26.73
C VAL A 604 15.88 -16.02 -26.95
N GLU A 605 16.01 -16.76 -25.85
CA GLU A 605 15.92 -18.21 -25.80
C GLU A 605 14.63 -18.62 -25.09
N MET A 606 14.06 -19.77 -25.45
CA MET A 606 12.81 -20.25 -24.88
C MET A 606 12.90 -21.72 -24.47
N GLU A 607 12.36 -22.04 -23.30
CA GLU A 607 12.11 -23.40 -22.83
C GLU A 607 10.62 -23.55 -22.48
N ILE A 608 10.08 -24.74 -22.73
CA ILE A 608 8.75 -25.13 -22.25
C ILE A 608 8.92 -26.36 -21.37
N VAL A 609 8.66 -26.19 -20.07
CA VAL A 609 8.65 -27.27 -19.08
C VAL A 609 7.23 -27.75 -18.93
N ALA A 610 6.89 -28.81 -19.66
CA ALA A 610 5.57 -29.40 -19.69
C ALA A 610 5.44 -30.47 -18.60
N GLY A 611 4.55 -30.25 -17.63
CA GLY A 611 4.14 -31.27 -16.69
C GLY A 611 2.62 -31.32 -16.49
N LYS A 612 2.16 -32.28 -15.68
CA LYS A 612 0.74 -32.60 -15.50
C LYS A 612 -0.05 -31.58 -14.67
N LEU A 613 0.62 -30.84 -13.78
CA LEU A 613 -0.02 -29.82 -12.93
C LEU A 613 0.30 -28.40 -13.38
N VAL A 614 1.51 -28.18 -13.90
CA VAL A 614 1.95 -26.87 -14.36
C VAL A 614 2.72 -27.04 -15.65
N THR A 615 2.43 -26.19 -16.63
CA THR A 615 3.35 -25.94 -17.73
C THR A 615 3.97 -24.57 -17.57
N GLU A 616 5.30 -24.52 -17.55
CA GLU A 616 6.07 -23.29 -17.41
C GLU A 616 6.77 -22.96 -18.72
N ILE A 617 6.53 -21.75 -19.22
CA ILE A 617 7.24 -21.15 -20.35
C ILE A 617 8.35 -20.28 -19.76
N ARG A 618 9.59 -20.52 -20.15
CA ARG A 618 10.75 -19.74 -19.72
C ARG A 618 11.30 -19.01 -20.94
N GLN A 619 11.39 -17.70 -20.87
CA GLN A 619 11.99 -16.87 -21.92
C GLN A 619 13.16 -16.11 -21.33
N TYR A 620 14.37 -16.33 -21.85
CA TYR A 620 15.61 -15.71 -21.38
C TYR A 620 16.10 -14.70 -22.41
N PHE A 621 16.21 -13.43 -22.01
CA PHE A 621 16.53 -12.31 -22.88
C PHE A 621 17.96 -11.82 -22.61
N TYR A 622 18.75 -11.82 -23.67
CA TYR A 622 20.17 -11.49 -23.64
C TYR A 622 20.37 -10.09 -24.22
N ARG A 623 21.11 -9.25 -23.50
CA ARG A 623 21.48 -7.90 -23.95
C ARG A 623 22.34 -7.97 -25.22
N ASN A 624 23.20 -8.99 -25.32
CA ASN A 624 24.04 -9.24 -26.50
C ASN A 624 24.00 -10.72 -26.92
N VAL A 625 23.95 -10.98 -28.22
CA VAL A 625 23.86 -12.34 -28.80
C VAL A 625 24.95 -13.31 -28.29
N THR A 626 26.15 -12.79 -28.00
CA THR A 626 27.33 -13.57 -27.58
C THR A 626 27.41 -13.82 -26.08
N THR A 627 26.60 -13.13 -25.27
CA THR A 627 26.63 -13.28 -23.81
C THR A 627 26.05 -14.63 -23.38
N ARG A 628 26.63 -15.18 -22.30
CA ARG A 628 26.17 -16.45 -21.69
C ARG A 628 25.02 -16.23 -20.72
N ASP A 629 25.02 -15.11 -20.02
CA ASP A 629 24.05 -14.79 -18.98
C ASP A 629 22.96 -13.87 -19.54
N TYR A 630 21.71 -14.16 -19.22
CA TYR A 630 20.57 -13.31 -19.59
C TYR A 630 20.44 -12.16 -18.58
N THR A 631 20.03 -10.98 -19.06
CA THR A 631 19.73 -9.82 -18.18
C THR A 631 18.28 -9.85 -17.72
N TYR A 632 17.40 -10.37 -18.57
CA TYR A 632 15.97 -10.45 -18.29
C TYR A 632 15.44 -11.86 -18.49
N ALA A 633 14.43 -12.24 -17.72
CA ALA A 633 13.68 -13.46 -17.99
C ALA A 633 12.20 -13.30 -17.66
N ILE A 634 11.35 -14.06 -18.35
CA ILE A 634 9.93 -14.24 -18.05
C ILE A 634 9.69 -15.73 -17.77
N TYR A 635 9.18 -16.05 -16.60
CA TYR A 635 8.69 -17.38 -16.23
C TYR A 635 7.17 -17.35 -16.18
N SER A 636 6.49 -17.81 -17.25
CA SER A 636 5.03 -17.85 -17.34
C SER A 636 4.49 -19.23 -16.99
N ARG A 637 3.68 -19.34 -15.95
CA ARG A 637 3.11 -20.60 -15.45
C ARG A 637 1.62 -20.67 -15.75
N LEU A 638 1.22 -21.78 -16.38
CA LEU A 638 -0.17 -22.16 -16.56
C LEU A 638 -0.44 -23.41 -15.74
N ALA A 639 -1.35 -23.30 -14.77
CA ALA A 639 -1.79 -24.42 -13.96
C ALA A 639 -2.87 -25.23 -14.71
N HIS A 640 -2.76 -26.56 -14.62
CA HIS A 640 -3.73 -27.55 -15.10
C HIS A 640 -4.50 -28.08 -13.89
N VAL A 641 -5.82 -28.01 -13.93
CA VAL A 641 -6.64 -28.42 -12.79
C VAL A 641 -7.48 -29.66 -13.16
N PRO A 642 -7.42 -30.74 -12.36
CA PRO A 642 -8.26 -31.91 -12.60
C PRO A 642 -9.77 -31.58 -12.61
N PRO A 643 -10.60 -32.30 -13.38
CA PRO A 643 -12.05 -32.08 -13.41
C PRO A 643 -12.69 -32.19 -12.02
N GLY A 644 -13.55 -31.24 -11.65
CA GLY A 644 -14.37 -31.28 -10.42
C GLY A 644 -13.88 -30.47 -9.23
N GLY A 645 -12.73 -29.79 -9.31
CA GLY A 645 -12.27 -28.84 -8.27
C GLY A 645 -12.78 -27.40 -8.48
N ASP A 646 -12.87 -26.61 -7.40
CA ASP A 646 -13.05 -25.15 -7.49
C ASP A 646 -11.76 -24.52 -8.04
N ALA A 647 -11.69 -24.46 -9.37
CA ALA A 647 -10.49 -24.25 -10.16
C ALA A 647 -10.47 -22.89 -10.87
N GLU A 648 -11.56 -22.12 -10.77
CA GLU A 648 -11.79 -20.97 -11.63
C GLU A 648 -10.68 -19.92 -11.46
N LEU A 649 -10.31 -19.59 -10.22
CA LEU A 649 -9.23 -18.65 -9.94
C LEU A 649 -7.85 -19.14 -10.40
N LEU A 650 -7.62 -20.45 -10.43
CA LEU A 650 -6.32 -21.04 -10.74
C LEU A 650 -6.10 -21.18 -12.26
N CYS A 651 -7.10 -21.62 -13.01
CA CYS A 651 -6.99 -21.77 -14.47
C CYS A 651 -7.05 -20.41 -15.20
N ARG A 652 -7.79 -19.42 -14.66
CA ARG A 652 -8.07 -18.10 -15.27
C ARG A 652 -6.95 -17.08 -15.07
N ARG A 653 -5.74 -17.52 -14.73
CA ARG A 653 -4.57 -16.64 -14.65
C ARG A 653 -3.36 -17.24 -15.34
N ILE A 654 -2.56 -16.38 -15.92
CA ILE A 654 -1.18 -16.68 -16.31
C ILE A 654 -0.30 -16.02 -15.24
N GLU A 655 0.39 -16.81 -14.43
CA GLU A 655 1.33 -16.27 -13.45
C GLU A 655 2.66 -15.99 -14.14
N GLN A 656 3.17 -14.77 -14.03
CA GLN A 656 4.46 -14.37 -14.60
C GLN A 656 5.39 -13.86 -13.51
N GLN A 657 6.51 -14.53 -13.32
CA GLN A 657 7.63 -14.02 -12.53
C GLN A 657 8.69 -13.47 -13.48
N TYR A 658 9.25 -12.31 -13.15
CA TYR A 658 10.30 -11.68 -13.94
C TYR A 658 11.64 -11.80 -13.25
N HIS A 659 12.72 -11.79 -14.03
CA HIS A 659 14.09 -11.54 -13.57
C HIS A 659 14.54 -10.26 -14.23
N VAL A 660 14.95 -9.24 -13.46
CA VAL A 660 15.28 -7.92 -14.01
C VAL A 660 16.58 -7.42 -13.39
N GLY A 661 17.64 -7.44 -14.20
CA GLY A 661 18.95 -6.90 -13.83
C GLY A 661 20.08 -7.93 -13.82
N PRO A 662 21.30 -7.52 -13.41
CA PRO A 662 21.65 -6.16 -12.98
C PRO A 662 21.53 -5.16 -14.15
N LEU A 663 21.03 -3.95 -13.86
CA LEU A 663 20.85 -2.90 -14.86
C LEU A 663 22.18 -2.15 -15.12
N GLU A 664 22.36 -1.64 -16.34
CA GLU A 664 23.35 -0.60 -16.60
C GLU A 664 22.98 0.71 -15.87
N LEU A 665 23.97 1.57 -15.64
CA LEU A 665 23.72 2.87 -15.01
C LEU A 665 22.85 3.76 -15.91
N ASN A 666 21.95 4.54 -15.28
CA ASN A 666 20.98 5.41 -15.95
C ASN A 666 20.04 4.64 -16.89
N ARG A 667 19.47 3.56 -16.36
CA ARG A 667 18.44 2.74 -17.02
C ARG A 667 17.24 2.55 -16.12
N GLU A 668 16.07 2.65 -16.73
CA GLU A 668 14.80 2.33 -16.09
C GLU A 668 14.10 1.25 -16.93
N ALA A 669 14.05 0.03 -16.40
CA ALA A 669 13.60 -1.15 -17.12
C ALA A 669 12.08 -1.30 -17.02
N VAL A 670 11.44 -1.44 -18.18
CA VAL A 670 9.99 -1.62 -18.31
C VAL A 670 9.69 -2.92 -19.06
N LEU A 671 8.61 -3.59 -18.67
CA LEU A 671 7.99 -4.63 -19.47
C LEU A 671 6.80 -4.00 -20.21
N ARG A 672 6.82 -3.99 -21.53
CA ARG A 672 5.70 -3.55 -22.36
C ARG A 672 4.94 -4.76 -22.89
N THR A 673 3.64 -4.80 -22.63
CA THR A 673 2.69 -5.72 -23.26
C THR A 673 1.96 -4.96 -24.35
N SER A 674 2.18 -5.35 -25.62
CA SER A 674 1.50 -4.75 -26.77
C SER A 674 0.43 -5.71 -27.27
N THR A 675 -0.80 -5.23 -27.43
CA THR A 675 -1.96 -6.03 -27.85
C THR A 675 -2.67 -5.41 -29.06
N ASP A 676 -3.56 -6.17 -29.68
CA ASP A 676 -4.50 -5.68 -30.69
C ASP A 676 -5.82 -5.12 -30.11
N LEU A 677 -5.92 -4.97 -28.78
CA LEU A 677 -7.06 -4.32 -28.14
C LEU A 677 -7.12 -2.83 -28.50
N ASN A 678 -8.30 -2.35 -28.86
CA ASN A 678 -8.52 -0.92 -29.08
C ASN A 678 -8.82 -0.19 -27.76
N SER A 679 -7.79 -0.01 -26.93
CA SER A 679 -7.91 0.68 -25.63
C SER A 679 -8.12 2.19 -25.71
N ARG A 680 -7.93 2.78 -26.91
CA ARG A 680 -7.93 4.24 -27.15
C ARG A 680 -6.94 4.97 -26.25
N GLN A 681 -5.82 4.33 -25.91
CA GLN A 681 -4.82 4.83 -24.96
C GLN A 681 -5.42 5.18 -23.58
N VAL A 682 -6.44 4.44 -23.16
CA VAL A 682 -7.00 4.54 -21.81
C VAL A 682 -6.47 3.39 -20.99
N LEU A 683 -5.79 3.74 -19.90
CA LEU A 683 -5.41 2.84 -18.82
C LEU A 683 -6.42 2.97 -17.69
N TYR A 684 -6.66 1.89 -16.96
CA TYR A 684 -7.27 1.94 -15.63
C TYR A 684 -6.24 1.47 -14.62
N SER A 685 -5.94 2.27 -13.61
CA SER A 685 -5.02 1.91 -12.53
C SER A 685 -5.71 2.07 -11.18
N ASP A 686 -5.38 1.21 -10.22
CA ASP A 686 -5.95 1.30 -8.89
C ASP A 686 -5.43 2.52 -8.12
N ASN A 687 -6.19 2.93 -7.11
CA ASN A 687 -5.83 3.96 -6.14
C ASN A 687 -5.68 3.29 -4.78
N ASN A 688 -4.44 2.93 -4.42
CA ASN A 688 -4.03 2.19 -3.21
C ASN A 688 -4.66 0.79 -3.04
N GLY A 689 -5.05 0.13 -4.12
CA GLY A 689 -5.72 -1.17 -4.10
C GLY A 689 -7.22 -1.12 -3.76
N TYR A 690 -7.80 0.08 -3.61
CA TYR A 690 -9.20 0.22 -3.19
C TYR A 690 -10.16 0.41 -4.37
N GLN A 691 -9.96 1.43 -5.20
CA GLN A 691 -10.87 1.80 -6.30
C GLN A 691 -10.11 2.08 -7.60
N MET A 692 -10.78 2.00 -8.74
CA MET A 692 -10.14 2.21 -10.04
C MET A 692 -10.24 3.65 -10.53
N GLN A 693 -9.14 4.13 -11.12
CA GLN A 693 -9.06 5.44 -11.74
C GLN A 693 -8.88 5.28 -13.24
N ARG A 694 -9.69 6.03 -14.00
CA ARG A 694 -9.60 6.09 -15.45
C ARG A 694 -8.52 7.09 -15.87
N ARG A 695 -7.52 6.61 -16.61
CA ARG A 695 -6.31 7.35 -17.03
C ARG A 695 -6.24 7.45 -18.55
N PRO A 696 -6.92 8.44 -19.18
CA PRO A 696 -6.69 8.72 -20.59
C PRO A 696 -5.27 9.28 -20.77
N TYR A 697 -4.59 8.88 -21.84
CA TYR A 697 -3.33 9.50 -22.22
C TYR A 697 -3.52 10.99 -22.54
N LEU A 698 -2.67 11.84 -21.96
CA LEU A 698 -2.65 13.28 -22.17
C LEU A 698 -1.34 13.72 -22.81
N ALA A 699 -1.41 14.46 -23.91
CA ALA A 699 -0.22 15.04 -24.52
C ALA A 699 0.18 16.33 -23.78
N TYR A 700 1.37 16.32 -23.19
CA TYR A 700 1.95 17.50 -22.53
C TYR A 700 3.09 18.06 -23.37
N GLU A 701 3.29 19.39 -23.33
CA GLU A 701 4.43 20.03 -24.01
C GLU A 701 5.77 19.47 -23.49
N ASN A 702 5.87 19.32 -22.17
CA ASN A 702 7.06 18.81 -21.49
C ASN A 702 6.72 17.57 -20.67
N ASN A 703 7.67 16.64 -20.63
CA ASN A 703 7.62 15.41 -19.83
C ASN A 703 6.35 14.54 -20.05
N SER A 704 5.85 14.50 -21.29
CA SER A 704 4.60 13.78 -21.62
C SER A 704 4.64 12.30 -21.23
N ILE A 705 5.78 11.64 -21.38
CA ILE A 705 5.92 10.22 -21.02
C ILE A 705 5.72 10.04 -19.51
N ALA A 706 6.49 10.75 -18.68
CA ALA A 706 6.44 10.54 -17.23
C ALA A 706 5.16 11.06 -16.58
N ARG A 707 4.53 12.10 -17.15
CA ARG A 707 3.22 12.60 -16.68
C ARG A 707 2.04 11.68 -17.06
N ASN A 708 2.28 10.62 -17.83
CA ASN A 708 1.32 9.54 -18.08
C ASN A 708 1.70 8.24 -17.36
N TYR A 709 2.63 8.28 -16.40
CA TYR A 709 2.83 7.20 -15.44
C TYR A 709 1.95 7.40 -14.21
N TYR A 710 1.35 6.30 -13.75
CA TYR A 710 0.47 6.24 -12.59
C TYR A 710 0.90 5.07 -11.69
N PRO A 711 0.58 5.09 -10.39
CA PRO A 711 0.82 3.92 -9.55
C PRO A 711 -0.13 2.77 -9.91
N MET A 712 0.40 1.55 -9.85
CA MET A 712 -0.32 0.29 -9.77
C MET A 712 0.10 -0.38 -8.47
N VAL A 713 -0.74 -0.30 -7.44
CA VAL A 713 -0.46 -0.87 -6.12
C VAL A 713 -0.93 -2.32 -6.06
N GLN A 714 -2.00 -2.66 -6.79
CA GLN A 714 -2.55 -4.02 -6.85
C GLN A 714 -3.00 -4.40 -8.26
N SER A 715 -3.61 -3.49 -9.03
CA SER A 715 -4.22 -3.83 -10.31
C SER A 715 -4.21 -2.68 -11.32
N ALA A 716 -3.93 -3.01 -12.57
CA ALA A 716 -4.19 -2.14 -13.70
C ALA A 716 -4.78 -2.94 -14.87
N PHE A 717 -5.50 -2.30 -15.78
CA PHE A 717 -6.01 -2.97 -16.97
C PHE A 717 -6.20 -2.04 -18.17
N VAL A 718 -6.19 -2.66 -19.34
CA VAL A 718 -6.63 -2.07 -20.61
C VAL A 718 -7.72 -2.95 -21.21
N GLU A 719 -8.63 -2.34 -21.96
CA GLU A 719 -9.82 -3.04 -22.47
C GLU A 719 -10.29 -2.44 -23.79
N ASP A 720 -11.01 -3.24 -24.57
CA ASP A 720 -11.86 -2.77 -25.66
C ASP A 720 -13.33 -3.15 -25.39
N GLY A 721 -14.23 -2.98 -26.35
CA GLY A 721 -15.65 -3.31 -26.16
C GLY A 721 -15.98 -4.80 -25.96
N ARG A 722 -15.01 -5.71 -25.97
CA ARG A 722 -15.21 -7.17 -25.90
C ARG A 722 -14.31 -7.86 -24.89
N SER A 723 -13.07 -7.42 -24.76
CA SER A 723 -12.01 -8.09 -24.00
C SER A 723 -11.30 -7.11 -23.08
N ARG A 724 -10.84 -7.61 -21.93
CA ARG A 724 -10.02 -6.88 -20.96
C ARG A 724 -8.78 -7.69 -20.63
N LEU A 725 -7.63 -7.02 -20.63
CA LEU A 725 -6.37 -7.55 -20.10
C LEU A 725 -6.10 -6.88 -18.75
N VAL A 726 -6.19 -7.68 -17.68
CA VAL A 726 -5.92 -7.26 -16.30
C VAL A 726 -4.53 -7.73 -15.88
N LEU A 727 -3.79 -6.82 -15.25
CA LEU A 727 -2.54 -7.06 -14.55
C LEU A 727 -2.83 -6.96 -13.06
N LEU A 728 -2.41 -7.97 -12.30
CA LEU A 728 -2.39 -7.95 -10.84
C LEU A 728 -0.94 -8.02 -10.38
N SER A 729 -0.60 -7.27 -9.34
CA SER A 729 0.76 -7.15 -8.85
C SER A 729 0.89 -7.51 -7.38
N GLU A 730 1.99 -8.18 -7.02
CA GLU A 730 2.33 -8.46 -5.62
C GLU A 730 3.00 -7.27 -4.90
N ARG A 731 3.38 -6.22 -5.65
CA ARG A 731 4.04 -5.02 -5.12
C ARG A 731 3.66 -3.78 -5.94
N ALA A 732 3.94 -2.59 -5.41
CA ALA A 732 3.67 -1.35 -6.14
C ALA A 732 4.65 -1.16 -7.32
N HIS A 733 4.13 -0.65 -8.45
CA HIS A 733 4.89 -0.28 -9.64
C HIS A 733 4.35 1.00 -10.27
N GLY A 734 5.17 1.69 -11.06
CA GLY A 734 4.69 2.64 -12.07
C GLY A 734 4.15 1.92 -13.31
N VAL A 735 2.97 2.33 -13.79
CA VAL A 735 2.29 1.78 -14.98
C VAL A 735 1.85 2.90 -15.94
N SER A 736 1.84 2.60 -17.24
CA SER A 736 1.39 3.55 -18.27
C SER A 736 0.79 2.85 -19.50
N SER A 737 0.02 3.59 -20.30
CA SER A 737 -0.41 3.22 -21.66
C SER A 737 0.13 4.26 -22.65
N GLN A 738 1.36 4.08 -23.10
CA GLN A 738 2.04 5.00 -24.04
C GLN A 738 1.54 4.88 -25.49
N GLY A 739 0.77 3.84 -25.81
CA GLY A 739 0.24 3.55 -27.14
C GLY A 739 -1.06 2.76 -27.09
N ASN A 740 -1.85 2.80 -28.18
CA ASN A 740 -3.13 2.09 -28.22
C ASN A 740 -2.92 0.58 -28.08
N GLY A 741 -3.71 -0.08 -27.24
CA GLY A 741 -3.55 -1.50 -26.94
C GLY A 741 -2.29 -1.85 -26.14
N GLN A 742 -1.53 -0.86 -25.67
CA GLN A 742 -0.31 -1.08 -24.90
C GLN A 742 -0.52 -0.82 -23.41
N VAL A 743 0.17 -1.61 -22.60
CA VAL A 743 0.40 -1.35 -21.18
C VAL A 743 1.85 -1.66 -20.87
N GLU A 744 2.52 -0.76 -20.17
CA GLU A 744 3.89 -0.97 -19.70
C GLU A 744 3.98 -0.79 -18.19
N VAL A 745 4.80 -1.63 -17.56
CA VAL A 745 5.05 -1.63 -16.12
C VAL A 745 6.54 -1.42 -15.91
N MET A 746 6.92 -0.42 -15.13
CA MET A 746 8.30 -0.18 -14.74
C MET A 746 8.68 -1.11 -13.59
N LEU A 747 9.66 -1.97 -13.82
CA LEU A 747 10.01 -3.08 -12.93
C LEU A 747 11.22 -2.76 -12.04
N HIS A 748 12.19 -2.01 -12.56
CA HIS A 748 13.44 -1.68 -11.86
C HIS A 748 14.09 -0.40 -12.40
N ARG A 749 14.89 0.28 -11.57
CA ARG A 749 15.56 1.55 -11.91
C ARG A 749 16.96 1.56 -11.31
N ARG A 750 17.94 2.01 -12.09
CA ARG A 750 19.31 2.26 -11.63
C ARG A 750 19.81 3.58 -12.18
N LEU A 751 20.11 4.52 -11.30
CA LEU A 751 20.31 5.92 -11.62
C LEU A 751 21.61 6.44 -11.01
N TRP A 752 22.15 7.48 -11.63
CA TRP A 752 23.21 8.31 -11.11
C TRP A 752 22.78 9.77 -11.19
N ASN A 753 23.16 10.56 -10.20
CA ASN A 753 23.14 12.01 -10.34
C ASN A 753 24.29 12.66 -9.56
N ASN A 754 24.61 13.90 -9.91
CA ASN A 754 25.62 14.73 -9.28
C ASN A 754 25.01 15.97 -8.59
N LEU A 755 23.80 15.82 -8.09
CA LEU A 755 23.10 16.91 -7.44
C LEU A 755 23.71 17.15 -6.05
N ASP A 756 24.09 18.40 -5.75
CA ASP A 756 24.97 18.72 -4.60
C ASP A 756 24.48 18.13 -3.26
N TRP A 757 23.17 18.17 -2.99
CA TRP A 757 22.62 17.62 -1.75
C TRP A 757 22.60 16.08 -1.74
N ASP A 758 22.40 15.44 -2.90
CA ASP A 758 22.45 13.97 -3.04
C ASP A 758 23.84 13.43 -2.73
N LEU A 759 24.90 14.14 -3.13
CA LEU A 759 26.29 13.74 -2.85
C LEU A 759 26.59 13.73 -1.34
N GLY A 760 26.00 14.66 -0.57
CA GLY A 760 26.21 14.75 0.87
C GLY A 760 25.54 13.61 1.66
N TYR A 761 24.40 13.11 1.18
CA TYR A 761 23.61 12.06 1.85
C TYR A 761 23.70 10.67 1.18
N ASN A 762 24.40 10.56 0.06
CA ASN A 762 24.49 9.36 -0.77
C ASN A 762 23.11 8.81 -1.16
N LEU A 763 22.26 9.68 -1.71
CA LEU A 763 20.86 9.36 -2.03
C LEU A 763 20.66 8.76 -3.42
N THR A 764 21.73 8.66 -4.21
CA THR A 764 21.71 8.06 -5.54
C THR A 764 21.11 6.65 -5.53
N LEU A 765 20.08 6.41 -6.35
CA LEU A 765 19.52 5.07 -6.60
C LEU A 765 20.44 4.19 -7.48
N ASN A 766 21.64 3.89 -6.99
CA ASN A 766 22.57 2.96 -7.66
C ASN A 766 22.30 1.51 -7.24
N ASP A 767 21.07 1.04 -7.46
CA ASP A 767 20.66 -0.32 -7.11
C ASP A 767 21.17 -1.34 -8.14
N THR A 768 22.12 -2.19 -7.71
CA THR A 768 22.72 -3.25 -8.54
C THR A 768 22.02 -4.61 -8.39
N SER A 769 20.97 -4.68 -7.57
CA SER A 769 20.26 -5.94 -7.33
C SER A 769 19.53 -6.43 -8.59
N VAL A 770 19.31 -7.74 -8.63
CA VAL A 770 18.33 -8.36 -9.51
C VAL A 770 17.01 -8.42 -8.77
N VAL A 771 15.95 -7.88 -9.35
CA VAL A 771 14.62 -7.94 -8.76
C VAL A 771 13.76 -9.00 -9.43
N HIS A 772 12.86 -9.60 -8.64
CA HIS A 772 11.94 -10.64 -9.10
C HIS A 772 10.45 -10.27 -8.88
N PRO A 773 9.89 -9.29 -9.60
CA PRO A 773 8.47 -8.98 -9.53
C PRO A 773 7.61 -10.15 -10.03
N VAL A 774 6.40 -10.28 -9.49
CA VAL A 774 5.39 -11.24 -9.97
C VAL A 774 4.13 -10.48 -10.39
N LEU A 775 3.68 -10.73 -11.60
CA LEU A 775 2.40 -10.24 -12.12
C LEU A 775 1.51 -11.44 -12.50
N TRP A 776 0.21 -11.34 -12.21
CA TRP A 776 -0.78 -12.25 -12.76
C TRP A 776 -1.54 -11.56 -13.89
N LEU A 777 -1.64 -12.22 -15.04
CA LEU A 777 -2.44 -11.77 -16.16
C LEU A 777 -3.77 -12.50 -16.21
N LEU A 778 -4.87 -11.74 -16.28
CA LEU A 778 -6.20 -12.27 -16.55
C LEU A 778 -6.67 -11.66 -17.88
N LEU A 779 -7.07 -12.51 -18.81
CA LEU A 779 -7.62 -12.11 -20.10
C LEU A 779 -9.01 -12.70 -20.30
N GLY A 780 -9.96 -11.91 -20.78
CA GLY A 780 -11.28 -12.42 -21.13
C GLY A 780 -12.33 -11.34 -21.28
N PRO A 781 -13.61 -11.72 -21.36
CA PRO A 781 -14.71 -10.77 -21.37
C PRO A 781 -14.78 -9.97 -20.07
N TRP A 782 -15.45 -8.82 -20.13
CA TRP A 782 -15.57 -7.90 -19.00
C TRP A 782 -16.22 -8.54 -17.78
N SER A 783 -17.28 -9.34 -17.98
CA SER A 783 -17.98 -10.04 -16.90
C SER A 783 -17.05 -10.98 -16.14
N ALA A 784 -16.30 -11.85 -16.84
CA ALA A 784 -15.41 -12.82 -16.21
C ALA A 784 -14.23 -12.13 -15.50
N THR A 785 -13.58 -11.17 -16.16
CA THR A 785 -12.43 -10.47 -15.59
C THR A 785 -12.83 -9.60 -14.40
N THR A 786 -13.99 -8.92 -14.46
CA THR A 786 -14.53 -8.15 -13.33
C THR A 786 -14.80 -9.07 -12.14
N ALA A 787 -15.53 -10.16 -12.34
CA ALA A 787 -15.91 -11.09 -11.28
C ALA A 787 -14.71 -11.79 -10.59
N LEU A 788 -13.56 -11.89 -11.26
CA LEU A 788 -12.38 -12.58 -10.73
C LEU A 788 -11.29 -11.64 -10.21
N ARG A 789 -11.18 -10.42 -10.75
CA ARG A 789 -10.07 -9.49 -10.47
C ARG A 789 -9.80 -9.29 -8.98
N GLN A 790 -10.84 -8.96 -8.20
CA GLN A 790 -10.69 -8.66 -6.76
C GLN A 790 -10.23 -9.89 -5.97
N ARG A 791 -10.89 -11.04 -6.16
CA ARG A 791 -10.52 -12.30 -5.50
C ARG A 791 -9.14 -12.80 -5.93
N SER A 792 -8.79 -12.66 -7.20
CA SER A 792 -7.46 -12.99 -7.72
C SER A 792 -6.38 -12.06 -7.15
N GLY A 793 -6.66 -10.76 -6.98
CA GLY A 793 -5.75 -9.82 -6.32
C GLY A 793 -5.47 -10.21 -4.87
N LEU A 794 -6.51 -10.57 -4.12
CA LEU A 794 -6.38 -11.07 -2.75
C LEU A 794 -5.67 -12.43 -2.67
N ALA A 795 -5.91 -13.33 -3.62
CA ALA A 795 -5.20 -14.61 -3.69
C ALA A 795 -3.72 -14.43 -4.06
N LEU A 796 -3.36 -13.38 -4.80
CA LEU A 796 -1.97 -13.01 -5.08
C LEU A 796 -1.30 -12.42 -3.83
N GLN A 797 -2.00 -11.54 -3.13
CA GLN A 797 -1.49 -10.85 -1.93
C GLN A 797 -1.36 -11.79 -0.73
N HIS A 798 -2.40 -12.58 -0.44
CA HIS A 798 -2.49 -13.47 0.72
C HIS A 798 -2.40 -14.94 0.31
N ARG A 799 -1.31 -15.30 -0.39
CA ARG A 799 -1.00 -16.70 -0.72
C ARG A 799 -0.90 -17.55 0.55
N PRO A 800 -1.21 -18.86 0.48
CA PRO A 800 -1.02 -19.75 1.62
C PRO A 800 0.40 -19.68 2.18
N VAL A 801 0.51 -19.57 3.51
CA VAL A 801 1.80 -19.57 4.20
C VAL A 801 2.23 -21.01 4.42
N VAL A 802 3.43 -21.34 3.95
CA VAL A 802 4.00 -22.68 3.99
C VAL A 802 5.05 -22.76 5.10
N LEU A 803 4.88 -23.69 6.03
CA LEU A 803 5.79 -23.98 7.13
C LEU A 803 6.38 -25.38 6.94
N PHE A 804 7.70 -25.49 7.07
CA PHE A 804 8.44 -26.74 6.87
C PHE A 804 8.93 -27.31 8.20
N GLY A 805 8.96 -28.64 8.33
CA GLY A 805 9.67 -29.35 9.40
C GLY A 805 10.14 -30.75 8.98
N GLU A 806 11.01 -31.35 9.79
CA GLU A 806 11.59 -32.68 9.55
C GLU A 806 10.67 -33.80 10.08
N LEU A 807 10.51 -34.91 9.33
CA LEU A 807 9.92 -36.14 9.89
C LEU A 807 11.01 -36.98 10.57
N ALA A 808 10.82 -37.28 11.86
CA ALA A 808 11.51 -38.38 12.51
C ALA A 808 10.69 -39.68 12.38
N GLY A 809 11.23 -40.70 11.69
CA GLY A 809 10.69 -42.07 11.69
C GLY A 809 9.67 -42.43 10.58
N THR A 810 9.14 -43.65 10.66
CA THR A 810 8.34 -44.32 9.61
C THR A 810 6.83 -44.09 9.70
N THR A 811 6.31 -43.48 10.77
CA THR A 811 4.86 -43.31 10.97
C THR A 811 4.53 -41.88 11.44
N LEU A 812 3.77 -41.16 10.61
CA LEU A 812 3.06 -39.95 11.04
C LEU A 812 1.84 -40.40 11.82
N ASN A 813 1.94 -40.51 13.14
CA ASN A 813 0.76 -40.38 13.98
C ASN A 813 0.55 -38.87 14.17
N HIS A 814 0.06 -38.17 13.15
CA HIS A 814 -0.57 -36.88 13.39
C HIS A 814 -1.92 -37.12 14.06
N PRO A 815 -2.43 -36.21 14.90
CA PRO A 815 -3.84 -36.24 15.24
C PRO A 815 -4.62 -36.31 13.95
N GLY A 816 -5.67 -37.13 13.92
CA GLY A 816 -6.68 -37.01 12.88
C GLY A 816 -7.10 -35.52 12.76
N PRO A 817 -7.58 -35.10 11.58
CA PRO A 817 -7.83 -33.69 11.28
C PRO A 817 -8.54 -33.03 12.45
N GLN A 818 -7.89 -32.08 13.12
CA GLN A 818 -8.64 -31.14 13.93
C GLN A 818 -9.62 -30.50 12.97
N LYS A 819 -10.90 -30.83 13.13
CA LYS A 819 -12.00 -30.23 12.38
C LYS A 819 -12.16 -28.79 12.86
N HIS A 820 -11.15 -27.96 12.60
CA HIS A 820 -11.30 -26.53 12.64
C HIS A 820 -12.29 -26.19 11.54
N GLU A 821 -13.49 -25.82 11.97
CA GLU A 821 -14.53 -25.43 11.03
C GLU A 821 -14.05 -24.24 10.21
N ALA A 822 -14.18 -24.35 8.89
CA ALA A 822 -13.65 -23.37 7.96
C ALA A 822 -14.46 -22.09 8.02
N VAL A 823 -13.77 -20.95 7.99
CA VAL A 823 -14.44 -19.65 7.85
C VAL A 823 -14.63 -19.38 6.37
N THR A 824 -15.90 -19.30 5.93
CA THR A 824 -16.24 -19.07 4.52
C THR A 824 -17.18 -17.87 4.39
N LEU A 825 -16.73 -16.84 3.68
CA LEU A 825 -17.51 -15.66 3.34
C LEU A 825 -18.03 -15.74 1.89
N PRO A 826 -19.07 -14.97 1.56
CA PRO A 826 -19.51 -14.81 0.17
C PRO A 826 -18.39 -14.28 -0.75
N PRO A 827 -18.39 -14.58 -2.06
CA PRO A 827 -17.33 -14.18 -2.99
C PRO A 827 -17.06 -12.67 -3.11
N ASN A 828 -18.00 -11.83 -2.72
CA ASN A 828 -17.92 -10.38 -2.77
C ASN A 828 -17.58 -9.72 -1.42
N VAL A 829 -17.34 -10.51 -0.36
CA VAL A 829 -16.95 -10.00 0.97
C VAL A 829 -15.62 -10.60 1.39
N HIS A 830 -14.66 -9.73 1.71
CA HIS A 830 -13.36 -10.13 2.25
C HIS A 830 -13.28 -9.86 3.76
N LEU A 831 -12.74 -10.84 4.49
CA LEU A 831 -12.32 -10.67 5.89
C LEU A 831 -11.00 -9.91 5.90
N GLN A 832 -11.06 -8.59 6.05
CA GLN A 832 -9.90 -7.71 5.95
C GLN A 832 -8.99 -7.80 7.19
N ILE A 833 -9.56 -8.12 8.36
CA ILE A 833 -8.78 -8.45 9.56
C ILE A 833 -9.57 -9.40 10.46
N LEU A 834 -8.84 -10.30 11.10
CA LEU A 834 -9.27 -11.06 12.27
C LEU A 834 -8.07 -11.12 13.20
N SER A 835 -8.09 -10.32 14.27
CA SER A 835 -6.92 -10.15 15.14
C SER A 835 -7.32 -10.04 16.61
N ILE A 836 -6.36 -10.31 17.49
CA ILE A 836 -6.42 -9.93 18.90
C ILE A 836 -5.45 -8.75 19.07
N PRO A 837 -5.96 -7.50 19.16
CA PRO A 837 -5.07 -6.34 19.25
C PRO A 837 -4.26 -6.31 20.55
N GLY A 838 -4.86 -6.80 21.65
CA GLY A 838 -4.27 -6.74 22.99
C GLY A 838 -4.34 -5.36 23.65
N TRP A 839 -5.24 -4.49 23.20
CA TRP A 839 -5.45 -3.17 23.78
C TRP A 839 -6.11 -3.26 25.15
N ASN A 840 -5.66 -2.46 26.12
CA ASN A 840 -6.20 -2.52 27.49
C ASN A 840 -7.14 -1.36 27.86
N TYR A 841 -7.61 -0.58 26.88
CA TYR A 841 -8.59 0.48 27.14
C TYR A 841 -10.02 -0.09 27.26
N SER A 842 -10.89 0.60 28.02
CA SER A 842 -12.34 0.27 28.00
C SER A 842 -12.95 0.69 26.66
N SER A 843 -13.76 -0.21 26.09
CA SER A 843 -14.49 0.05 24.84
C SER A 843 -15.57 1.14 25.03
N ASN A 844 -15.95 1.43 26.28
CA ASN A 844 -16.77 2.57 26.67
C ASN A 844 -15.91 3.82 26.89
N HIS A 845 -16.19 4.87 26.12
CA HIS A 845 -15.39 6.11 26.14
C HIS A 845 -15.38 6.81 27.49
N THR A 846 -16.56 6.97 28.10
CA THR A 846 -16.70 7.71 29.35
C THR A 846 -15.99 6.98 30.47
N GLU A 847 -16.11 5.66 30.51
CA GLU A 847 -15.38 4.82 31.47
C GLU A 847 -13.87 4.91 31.27
N HIS A 848 -13.38 4.80 30.02
CA HIS A 848 -11.95 4.88 29.73
C HIS A 848 -11.33 6.21 30.18
N VAL A 849 -11.97 7.34 29.84
CA VAL A 849 -11.50 8.66 30.25
C VAL A 849 -11.52 8.82 31.78
N GLN A 850 -12.56 8.31 32.45
CA GLN A 850 -12.61 8.30 33.93
C GLN A 850 -11.49 7.45 34.55
N ASN A 851 -11.14 6.33 33.94
CA ASN A 851 -10.05 5.47 34.42
C ASN A 851 -8.68 6.15 34.25
N LEU A 852 -8.46 6.86 33.15
CA LEU A 852 -7.25 7.67 32.94
C LEU A 852 -7.13 8.77 33.99
N GLN A 853 -8.23 9.47 34.30
CA GLN A 853 -8.25 10.54 35.31
C GLN A 853 -8.01 10.02 36.74
N LYS A 854 -8.39 8.78 37.04
CA LYS A 854 -8.15 8.14 38.35
C LYS A 854 -6.70 7.67 38.54
N GLY A 855 -5.88 7.65 37.49
CA GLY A 855 -4.46 7.31 37.59
C GLY A 855 -4.19 5.86 38.02
N HIS A 856 -5.02 4.90 37.60
CA HIS A 856 -4.81 3.49 37.97
C HIS A 856 -3.49 2.93 37.38
N GLY A 857 -2.45 2.90 38.22
CA GLY A 857 -1.13 2.33 37.96
C GLY A 857 -1.02 0.84 38.27
N GLY A 858 -2.00 0.03 37.84
CA GLY A 858 -1.80 -1.42 37.74
C GLY A 858 -1.05 -1.76 36.45
N GLU A 859 -0.27 -2.84 36.42
CA GLU A 859 0.24 -3.38 35.16
C GLU A 859 -0.96 -3.73 34.25
N ALA A 860 -1.12 -2.96 33.18
CA ALA A 860 -2.14 -3.17 32.18
C ALA A 860 -1.95 -4.53 31.48
N GLN A 861 -2.73 -5.54 31.85
CA GLN A 861 -2.73 -6.83 31.16
C GLN A 861 -3.43 -6.70 29.80
N ALA A 862 -2.89 -7.35 28.77
CA ALA A 862 -3.50 -7.31 27.44
C ALA A 862 -4.88 -8.00 27.44
N ASP A 863 -5.90 -7.34 26.89
CA ASP A 863 -7.21 -7.96 26.68
C ASP A 863 -7.15 -8.92 25.49
N LEU A 864 -7.09 -10.22 25.81
CA LEU A 864 -7.09 -11.31 24.83
C LEU A 864 -8.49 -11.69 24.35
N HIS A 865 -9.54 -11.19 25.03
CA HIS A 865 -10.91 -11.58 24.73
C HIS A 865 -11.57 -10.74 23.65
N ARG A 866 -10.98 -9.60 23.33
CA ARG A 866 -11.46 -8.68 22.31
C ARG A 866 -10.86 -9.02 20.95
N VAL A 867 -11.69 -9.58 20.08
CA VAL A 867 -11.30 -9.89 18.70
C VAL A 867 -11.74 -8.75 17.78
N LEU A 868 -10.78 -8.13 17.09
CA LEU A 868 -11.04 -7.13 16.07
C LEU A 868 -11.33 -7.84 14.74
N LEU A 869 -12.49 -7.55 14.16
CA LEU A 869 -12.92 -8.11 12.88
C LEU A 869 -13.30 -6.97 11.93
N ARG A 870 -12.89 -7.07 10.66
CA ARG A 870 -13.27 -6.10 9.63
C ARG A 870 -13.69 -6.81 8.37
N LEU A 871 -14.83 -6.42 7.82
CA LEU A 871 -15.36 -6.93 6.56
C LEU A 871 -15.36 -5.83 5.52
N HIS A 872 -14.92 -6.17 4.31
CA HIS A 872 -14.84 -5.26 3.16
C HIS A 872 -15.59 -5.84 1.97
N HIS A 873 -16.51 -5.06 1.40
CA HIS A 873 -17.15 -5.41 0.14
C HIS A 873 -16.27 -5.08 -1.06
N LEU A 874 -15.92 -6.09 -1.86
CA LEU A 874 -14.86 -5.98 -2.86
C LEU A 874 -15.19 -5.10 -4.07
N TYR A 875 -16.45 -5.06 -4.48
CA TYR A 875 -16.87 -4.46 -5.75
C TYR A 875 -17.44 -3.06 -5.57
N GLU A 876 -17.23 -2.20 -6.58
CA GLU A 876 -17.89 -0.91 -6.71
C GLU A 876 -19.36 -1.07 -7.09
N ALA A 877 -20.20 -0.12 -6.69
CA ALA A 877 -21.61 -0.10 -7.08
C ALA A 877 -21.73 -0.07 -8.61
N GLY A 878 -22.46 -1.05 -9.16
CA GLY A 878 -22.65 -1.20 -10.60
C GLY A 878 -21.46 -1.82 -11.36
N GLU A 879 -20.38 -2.25 -10.68
CA GLU A 879 -19.23 -2.91 -11.32
C GLU A 879 -19.60 -4.27 -11.92
N ASP A 880 -20.38 -5.07 -11.19
CA ASP A 880 -20.88 -6.39 -11.58
C ASP A 880 -22.38 -6.51 -11.23
N PRO A 881 -23.23 -7.09 -12.10
CA PRO A 881 -24.67 -7.16 -11.85
C PRO A 881 -25.07 -7.96 -10.62
N VAL A 882 -24.25 -8.93 -10.19
CA VAL A 882 -24.54 -9.82 -9.04
C VAL A 882 -23.62 -9.50 -7.86
N LEU A 883 -22.32 -9.40 -8.11
CA LEU A 883 -21.31 -9.27 -7.05
C LEU A 883 -21.22 -7.85 -6.48
N SER A 884 -21.79 -6.84 -7.16
CA SER A 884 -21.90 -5.46 -6.65
C SER A 884 -23.23 -5.18 -5.93
N GLN A 885 -23.95 -6.21 -5.49
CA GLN A 885 -25.15 -6.05 -4.66
C GLN A 885 -24.80 -6.14 -3.17
N PRO A 886 -25.55 -5.46 -2.28
CA PRO A 886 -25.37 -5.60 -0.84
C PRO A 886 -25.49 -7.06 -0.37
N VAL A 887 -24.68 -7.45 0.60
CA VAL A 887 -24.61 -8.82 1.12
C VAL A 887 -24.92 -8.83 2.60
N THR A 888 -25.73 -9.79 3.05
CA THR A 888 -25.97 -10.03 4.47
C THR A 888 -25.21 -11.27 4.92
N VAL A 889 -24.41 -11.12 5.98
CA VAL A 889 -23.55 -12.14 6.57
C VAL A 889 -24.01 -12.40 8.00
N ASP A 890 -24.19 -13.66 8.36
CA ASP A 890 -24.42 -14.08 9.74
C ASP A 890 -23.08 -14.42 10.41
N LEU A 891 -22.60 -13.56 11.29
CA LEU A 891 -21.32 -13.74 11.98
C LEU A 891 -21.33 -14.97 12.91
N GLU A 892 -22.48 -15.33 13.49
CA GLU A 892 -22.56 -16.50 14.37
C GLU A 892 -22.33 -17.78 13.57
N ALA A 893 -22.93 -17.87 12.38
CA ALA A 893 -22.68 -18.96 11.45
C ALA A 893 -21.25 -18.98 10.89
N VAL A 894 -20.70 -17.81 10.53
CA VAL A 894 -19.36 -17.70 9.90
C VAL A 894 -18.23 -17.96 10.90
N LEU A 895 -18.38 -17.55 12.15
CA LEU A 895 -17.35 -17.64 13.19
C LEU A 895 -17.58 -18.77 14.18
N ARG A 896 -18.56 -19.65 13.96
CA ARG A 896 -18.88 -20.77 14.85
C ARG A 896 -17.68 -21.64 15.24
N GLY A 897 -16.66 -21.73 14.39
CA GLY A 897 -15.41 -22.44 14.67
C GLY A 897 -14.54 -21.80 15.76
N LEU A 898 -14.80 -20.53 16.13
CA LEU A 898 -14.16 -19.81 17.23
C LEU A 898 -15.01 -19.83 18.53
N GLY A 899 -16.24 -20.38 18.49
CA GLY A 899 -17.15 -20.44 19.63
C GLY A 899 -18.36 -19.50 19.50
N PRO A 900 -19.31 -19.59 20.44
CA PRO A 900 -20.52 -18.77 20.44
C PRO A 900 -20.20 -17.29 20.70
N ILE A 901 -20.88 -16.41 19.97
CA ILE A 901 -20.70 -14.95 20.10
C ILE A 901 -21.52 -14.44 21.29
N ALA A 902 -20.85 -13.77 22.23
CA ALA A 902 -21.47 -13.08 23.37
C ALA A 902 -21.96 -11.68 22.99
N ALA A 903 -21.15 -10.92 22.24
CA ALA A 903 -21.47 -9.55 21.83
C ALA A 903 -20.76 -9.17 20.53
N VAL A 904 -21.39 -8.25 19.78
CA VAL A 904 -20.85 -7.61 18.58
C VAL A 904 -20.96 -6.11 18.75
N GLU A 905 -19.84 -5.40 18.73
CA GLU A 905 -19.79 -3.94 18.86
C GLU A 905 -19.27 -3.33 17.57
N GLU A 906 -20.09 -2.57 16.84
CA GLU A 906 -19.63 -1.89 15.62
C GLU A 906 -18.78 -0.66 15.96
N ARG A 907 -17.60 -0.57 15.33
CA ARG A 907 -16.59 0.45 15.59
C ARG A 907 -16.21 1.23 14.35
N SER A 908 -15.64 2.43 14.53
CA SER A 908 -15.02 3.17 13.43
C SER A 908 -13.92 2.35 12.76
N LEU A 909 -13.40 2.84 11.63
CA LEU A 909 -12.33 2.15 10.89
C LEU A 909 -11.16 1.71 11.79
N THR A 910 -10.74 2.55 12.73
CA THR A 910 -9.61 2.30 13.66
C THR A 910 -10.01 1.67 15.00
N GLY A 911 -11.28 1.33 15.21
CA GLY A 911 -11.75 0.68 16.43
C GLY A 911 -12.03 1.61 17.62
N THR A 912 -11.61 2.88 17.56
CA THR A 912 -11.65 3.77 18.74
C THR A 912 -13.00 4.41 19.03
N TRP A 913 -13.88 4.58 18.02
CA TRP A 913 -15.23 5.10 18.21
C TRP A 913 -16.26 3.98 18.20
N ASP A 914 -17.27 4.08 19.06
CA ASP A 914 -18.54 3.39 18.85
C ASP A 914 -19.31 4.09 17.73
N VAL A 915 -19.69 3.36 16.68
CA VAL A 915 -20.37 3.92 15.50
C VAL A 915 -21.71 4.57 15.84
N SER A 916 -22.42 4.10 16.86
CA SER A 916 -23.69 4.69 17.31
C SER A 916 -23.50 6.11 17.87
N THR A 917 -22.30 6.40 18.40
CA THR A 917 -21.94 7.70 18.98
C THR A 917 -21.14 8.60 18.03
N LEU A 918 -20.53 8.04 16.98
CA LEU A 918 -19.72 8.80 16.03
C LEU A 918 -20.57 9.84 15.29
N ARG A 919 -20.15 11.11 15.35
CA ARG A 919 -20.77 12.23 14.62
C ARG A 919 -19.69 13.02 13.90
N ARG A 920 -19.80 13.10 12.57
CA ARG A 920 -18.93 13.95 11.73
C ARG A 920 -19.64 15.24 11.37
N TRP A 921 -18.88 16.30 11.13
CA TRP A 921 -19.43 17.55 10.62
C TRP A 921 -20.02 17.39 9.23
N SER A 922 -21.15 18.07 8.98
CA SER A 922 -21.71 18.24 7.64
C SER A 922 -21.29 19.57 7.05
N TRP A 923 -20.90 19.58 5.79
CA TRP A 923 -20.50 20.76 5.04
C TRP A 923 -21.54 21.08 3.96
N GLY A 924 -21.86 22.37 3.78
CA GLY A 924 -22.80 22.81 2.74
C GLY A 924 -22.26 22.52 1.34
N THR A 925 -23.10 22.00 0.43
CA THR A 925 -22.72 21.71 -0.97
C THR A 925 -23.74 22.26 -1.97
N GLU A 926 -23.28 22.59 -3.18
CA GLU A 926 -24.09 23.24 -4.23
C GLU A 926 -25.33 22.43 -4.65
N THR A 927 -25.31 21.10 -4.48
CA THR A 927 -26.45 20.21 -4.78
C THR A 927 -27.54 20.21 -3.70
N GLY A 928 -27.41 21.06 -2.66
CA GLY A 928 -28.41 21.23 -1.62
C GLY A 928 -28.64 19.97 -0.76
N HIS A 929 -27.78 18.95 -0.88
CA HIS A 929 -27.81 17.75 -0.05
C HIS A 929 -27.29 18.06 1.36
N CYS A 930 -28.01 18.93 2.04
CA CYS A 930 -27.88 19.25 3.44
C CYS A 930 -29.12 18.71 4.16
N ARG A 931 -29.00 17.51 4.72
CA ARG A 931 -29.62 17.14 5.99
C ARG A 931 -29.06 15.80 6.43
N GLY A 932 -28.44 15.80 7.61
CA GLY A 932 -27.98 14.62 8.33
C GLY A 932 -29.13 13.68 8.71
N ARG A 933 -29.79 13.07 7.73
CA ARG A 933 -30.27 11.70 7.89
C ARG A 933 -29.19 10.83 7.28
N SER A 934 -28.51 10.10 8.16
CA SER A 934 -27.81 8.87 7.80
C SER A 934 -28.59 8.16 6.70
N THR A 935 -28.09 8.18 5.46
CA THR A 935 -28.60 7.30 4.40
C THR A 935 -28.10 5.88 4.58
N PHE A 936 -27.58 5.52 5.77
CA PHE A 936 -27.68 4.12 6.14
C PHE A 936 -29.16 3.80 6.32
N PRO A 937 -29.68 2.75 5.63
CA PRO A 937 -30.87 2.07 6.11
C PRO A 937 -30.70 1.87 7.61
N SER A 938 -31.75 2.10 8.40
CA SER A 938 -31.77 1.87 9.85
C SER A 938 -30.91 0.66 10.20
N ARG A 939 -29.68 0.91 10.67
CA ARG A 939 -28.69 -0.14 10.97
C ARG A 939 -29.24 -0.82 12.21
N SER A 940 -29.83 -2.01 12.07
CA SER A 940 -30.22 -2.81 13.23
C SER A 940 -28.94 -3.22 13.96
N SER A 941 -28.56 -2.45 14.97
CA SER A 941 -27.32 -2.62 15.72
C SER A 941 -27.40 -3.71 16.79
N GLN A 942 -28.30 -4.68 16.64
CA GLN A 942 -28.50 -5.72 17.63
C GLN A 942 -28.56 -7.07 16.92
N GLY A 943 -27.43 -7.77 16.93
CA GLY A 943 -27.33 -9.15 16.47
C GLY A 943 -26.10 -9.43 15.61
N PRO A 944 -25.80 -10.72 15.38
CA PRO A 944 -24.65 -11.16 14.58
C PRO A 944 -24.86 -11.01 13.06
N THR A 945 -26.06 -10.63 12.61
CA THR A 945 -26.38 -10.50 11.18
C THR A 945 -26.06 -9.10 10.65
N ILE A 946 -25.12 -9.01 9.71
CA ILE A 946 -24.51 -7.77 9.22
C ILE A 946 -24.69 -7.64 7.70
N THR A 947 -25.32 -6.56 7.25
CA THR A 947 -25.36 -6.20 5.82
C THR A 947 -24.21 -5.27 5.44
N ILE A 948 -23.55 -5.54 4.31
CA ILE A 948 -22.41 -4.77 3.80
C ILE A 948 -22.70 -4.34 2.37
N HIS A 949 -22.56 -3.04 2.09
CA HIS A 949 -22.82 -2.43 0.79
C HIS A 949 -21.54 -2.34 -0.07
N PRO A 950 -21.66 -2.10 -1.39
CA PRO A 950 -20.52 -1.93 -2.28
C PRO A 950 -19.44 -0.98 -1.76
N LYS A 951 -18.19 -1.44 -1.75
CA LYS A 951 -17.00 -0.78 -1.18
C LYS A 951 -17.07 -0.43 0.31
N GLU A 952 -18.13 -0.78 1.02
CA GLU A 952 -18.21 -0.52 2.45
C GLU A 952 -17.19 -1.38 3.21
N ILE A 953 -16.57 -0.75 4.21
CA ILE A 953 -15.68 -1.38 5.17
C ILE A 953 -16.35 -1.22 6.55
N ARG A 954 -16.63 -2.32 7.23
CA ARG A 954 -17.24 -2.33 8.57
C ARG A 954 -16.32 -3.02 9.56
N THR A 955 -16.06 -2.37 10.69
CA THR A 955 -15.16 -2.84 11.76
C THR A 955 -15.98 -3.19 13.00
N PHE A 956 -15.62 -4.27 13.68
CA PHE A 956 -16.31 -4.76 14.87
C PHE A 956 -15.33 -5.23 15.94
N PHE A 957 -15.70 -5.07 17.20
CA PHE A 957 -15.21 -5.94 18.27
C PHE A 957 -16.18 -7.11 18.42
N ILE A 958 -15.63 -8.32 18.41
CA ILE A 958 -16.34 -9.56 18.65
C ILE A 958 -15.89 -10.11 20.00
N HIS A 959 -16.85 -10.39 20.86
CA HIS A 959 -16.63 -11.03 22.15
C HIS A 959 -17.24 -12.42 22.09
N PHE A 960 -16.44 -13.46 22.33
CA PHE A 960 -16.91 -14.84 22.40
C PHE A 960 -17.25 -15.22 23.85
N GLN A 961 -18.18 -16.15 24.06
CA GLN A 961 -18.43 -16.69 25.41
C GLN A 961 -17.26 -17.60 25.80
N GLN A 962 -16.74 -17.43 27.01
CA GLN A 962 -15.76 -18.36 27.58
C GLN A 962 -16.45 -19.71 27.83
N GLN A 963 -15.81 -20.80 27.39
CA GLN A 963 -16.28 -22.18 27.60
C GLN A 963 -15.69 -22.80 28.87
#